data_AF-A0A8I0MYS2-F1
#
_entry.id   AF-A0A8I0MYS2-F1
#
_cell.length_a   1.000
_cell.length_b   1.000
_cell.length_c   1.000
_cell.angle_alpha   90.00
_cell.angle_beta   90.00
_cell.angle_gamma   90.00
#
_symmetry.space_group_name_H-M   'P 1'
#
loop_
_entity.id
_entity.type
_entity.pdbx_description
1 polymer ?
#
loop_
_entity_poly.entity_id
_entity_poly.type
_entity_poly.pdbx_seq_one_letter_code
_entity_poly.pdbx_strand_id
1 'polypeptide(L)'
;MNSELYKAYIDLAGPEVVQVEEGFIALVDAQTGLGKTYQATELQLEHLISDSRKKIIYTTNLRVNVTEAYEALIHRVNSDDGLTSSQKKQFLENIIHIPSQESSIKLLHEDDWQVLLSEVEGAHYRKIITLRDSIKILTQAAQSLNHHQLNDELSERYSKLFRTIQSIFKDKLNKKEFSKTSTVNGVLEKLFPASRIDEESTQVIFMTSAKLLYPWHALNKNHRVSDVLKDSLIIIDEFDRQQGEFLSHLLKGGKDFDVISLVRRLYSSFQSFKVQGDDEFEGVDKSFSKFREQLKEFDSKWNVNLRPFINDVTIQAGIENQNRVFTMLSDRMSLHTINFKHDELNSKIDEFNGSHEIGTGGEKSSITYVNNASQVVRSFCNAMLSATNTLSNNLRKTDGSKPHSTEDLIVKVLNHFGLAELSKDVISLLSARLSFRVQKDYKSYSYHDSGFEIAKVSKFSELDNTATAATFELALTPTGLLANWVLEGAQILGISATATSPSAIHNFDLAYLDNVLGDKFKQLSELQKQGIQREYLSKRRYKECKVDINVLSISENELRGGIEFLYKEFLGTNIDELMLENRLCQLLEASPKSISFAKNRVNKLIGAIKRFSKHHSNRYLFCMLNNSYKGNEFFKFMEFVGRKYGVRIFENINAASFRNEKFNSVLQLLEESEEKVVVITNYQATGAGLSPSYKVNNISDFIYIGPEGEPPLQNKTDIDSIYIEQPKSLIGSFIFEDQQAEDRSLAIKKNIHDALMLHEKEVIVANDVKPILNKFIATNAKGMSVSSLIGFYKDTDDYRYAVFRYIEQALGRMCRTELKQKEISIMFDAEFDFIQTLASDNRDLAYLSVEYSSLISKIKSDCKYEAKQKLTHSYSAKASRNHAHIQRLITSVYRHQNSDAIGQYNRLRSLVLQAPTASEMPIGEPNRYYIRSEVLGSYSYHIDYKDENGVTQVFINSDDYAGQKIVSGLSAKLDVLMQNKAVKEHFDESRFATSFGKHEYLIAPAMYDIYMGALGEETVFAILKEFGYKVEEMPEGTIEWFDGFLEIGNRILLIDVKHWDVEKSCLQRDDTLEKCKAKLENIKNEIPARFNGKKIQAMYINVSYEDGSTIKGSNFSKGGELLVESAKLLEADVIDVPGIIDINTGQSNTPPMEQLLNFLETLKGLSK
;
A
#
# COMPACT_ATOMS: atom_id res chain seq x y z
N MET A 1 26.90 -22.21 22.02
CA MET A 1 25.85 -21.22 21.68
C MET A 1 26.53 -19.92 21.29
N ASN A 2 26.64 -19.61 20.00
CA ASN A 2 27.16 -18.33 19.49
C ASN A 2 26.66 -18.14 18.05
N SER A 3 25.34 -18.02 17.86
CA SER A 3 24.78 -17.66 16.55
C SER A 3 24.79 -16.13 16.43
N GLU A 4 25.41 -15.62 15.37
CA GLU A 4 25.42 -14.20 15.03
C GLU A 4 24.02 -13.74 14.60
N LEU A 5 23.25 -14.62 13.96
CA LEU A 5 21.83 -14.34 13.65
C LEU A 5 20.99 -14.14 14.92
N TYR A 6 21.19 -14.98 15.93
CA TYR A 6 20.49 -14.82 17.22
C TYR A 6 20.92 -13.55 17.95
N LYS A 7 22.22 -13.22 17.94
CA LYS A 7 22.71 -11.94 18.50
C LYS A 7 22.05 -10.74 17.82
N ALA A 8 21.95 -10.75 16.49
CA ALA A 8 21.25 -9.70 15.76
C ALA A 8 19.76 -9.60 16.15
N TYR A 9 19.08 -10.72 16.41
CA TYR A 9 17.70 -10.71 16.93
C TYR A 9 17.60 -10.08 18.32
N ILE A 10 18.54 -10.40 19.22
CA ILE A 10 18.59 -9.81 20.56
C ILE A 10 18.90 -8.30 20.48
N ASP A 11 19.85 -7.89 19.66
CA ASP A 11 20.21 -6.48 19.47
C ASP A 11 19.04 -5.64 18.93
N LEU A 12 18.20 -6.24 18.08
CA LEU A 12 17.10 -5.54 17.41
C LEU A 12 15.77 -5.62 18.16
N ALA A 13 15.51 -6.74 18.85
CA ALA A 13 14.20 -7.06 19.40
C ALA A 13 14.25 -7.83 20.73
N GLY A 14 15.39 -7.88 21.41
CA GLY A 14 15.54 -8.55 22.70
C GLY A 14 14.77 -7.87 23.85
N PRO A 15 14.69 -8.51 25.03
CA PRO A 15 13.91 -8.03 26.17
C PRO A 15 14.19 -6.59 26.58
N GLU A 16 15.45 -6.17 26.58
CA GLU A 16 15.85 -4.80 26.94
C GLU A 16 15.40 -3.76 25.90
N VAL A 17 15.47 -4.12 24.62
CA VAL A 17 15.10 -3.24 23.50
C VAL A 17 13.60 -3.00 23.47
N VAL A 18 12.80 -4.05 23.76
CA VAL A 18 11.34 -3.96 23.70
C VAL A 18 10.69 -3.25 24.89
N GLN A 19 11.44 -2.97 25.96
CA GLN A 19 10.92 -2.20 27.11
C GLN A 19 10.57 -0.75 26.74
N VAL A 20 11.18 -0.21 25.69
CA VAL A 20 10.85 1.13 25.19
C VAL A 20 9.43 1.10 24.60
N GLU A 21 8.55 1.99 25.03
CA GLU A 21 7.16 2.08 24.51
C GLU A 21 7.08 2.57 23.05
N GLU A 22 8.21 2.81 22.39
CA GLU A 22 8.28 3.23 21.00
C GLU A 22 8.22 2.03 20.05
N GLY A 23 7.33 2.12 19.06
CA GLY A 23 7.25 1.13 17.98
C GLY A 23 8.41 1.27 17.00
N PHE A 24 8.84 0.14 16.44
CA PHE A 24 9.85 0.08 15.38
C PHE A 24 9.56 -1.10 14.45
N ILE A 25 10.20 -1.11 13.28
CA ILE A 25 10.29 -2.28 12.42
C ILE A 25 11.76 -2.57 12.12
N ALA A 26 12.19 -3.80 12.37
CA ALA A 26 13.53 -4.27 12.07
C ALA A 26 13.45 -5.37 11.01
N LEU A 27 14.20 -5.21 9.91
CA LEU A 27 14.29 -6.20 8.85
C LEU A 27 15.59 -6.98 8.93
N VAL A 28 15.48 -8.31 8.91
CA VAL A 28 16.62 -9.22 8.88
C VAL A 28 16.52 -10.09 7.63
N ASP A 29 17.38 -9.79 6.65
CA ASP A 29 17.69 -10.64 5.51
C ASP A 29 18.79 -11.64 5.87
N ALA A 30 18.42 -12.90 6.04
CA ALA A 30 19.36 -13.97 6.37
C ALA A 30 19.16 -15.19 5.47
N GLN A 31 20.27 -15.78 5.00
CA GLN A 31 20.24 -16.87 4.03
C GLN A 31 19.45 -18.08 4.56
N THR A 32 18.91 -18.86 3.63
CA THR A 32 18.23 -20.12 3.99
C THR A 32 19.27 -21.14 4.48
N GLY A 33 18.94 -21.86 5.56
CA GLY A 33 19.85 -22.82 6.21
C GLY A 33 20.45 -22.35 7.53
N LEU A 34 20.32 -21.06 7.90
CA LEU A 34 20.77 -20.53 9.20
C LEU A 34 19.81 -20.78 10.37
N GLY A 35 18.62 -21.32 10.11
CA GLY A 35 17.63 -21.60 11.14
C GLY A 35 16.86 -20.36 11.62
N LYS A 36 16.43 -19.47 10.71
CA LYS A 36 15.67 -18.24 11.03
C LYS A 36 14.52 -18.46 12.03
N THR A 37 13.63 -19.41 11.75
CA THR A 37 12.50 -19.76 12.63
C THR A 37 12.99 -20.34 13.96
N TYR A 38 14.03 -21.17 13.94
CA TYR A 38 14.64 -21.70 15.16
C TYR A 38 15.15 -20.56 16.06
N GLN A 39 15.90 -19.59 15.51
CA GLN A 39 16.39 -18.45 16.28
C GLN A 39 15.26 -17.51 16.74
N ALA A 40 14.15 -17.43 16.00
CA ALA A 40 12.96 -16.68 16.43
C ALA A 40 12.31 -17.33 17.67
N THR A 41 12.23 -18.67 17.72
CA THR A 41 11.80 -19.37 18.96
C THR A 41 12.80 -19.20 20.10
N GLU A 42 14.08 -19.02 19.75
CA GLU A 42 15.16 -18.45 20.58
C GLU A 42 14.73 -17.23 21.37
N LEU A 43 14.45 -16.20 20.58
CA LEU A 43 14.06 -14.89 21.07
C LEU A 43 12.80 -14.98 21.94
N GLN A 44 11.80 -15.74 21.50
CA GLN A 44 10.55 -15.91 22.24
C GLN A 44 10.75 -16.51 23.64
N LEU A 45 11.60 -17.52 23.77
CA LEU A 45 11.92 -18.11 25.06
C LEU A 45 12.62 -17.09 25.98
N GLU A 46 13.55 -16.31 25.44
CA GLU A 46 14.27 -15.27 26.19
C GLU A 46 13.31 -14.22 26.77
N HIS A 47 12.29 -13.81 26.01
CA HIS A 47 11.25 -12.91 26.52
C HIS A 47 10.35 -13.54 27.58
N LEU A 48 10.04 -14.83 27.48
CA LEU A 48 9.29 -15.57 28.51
C LEU A 48 10.08 -15.65 29.80
N ILE A 49 11.39 -15.93 29.71
CA ILE A 49 12.31 -16.00 30.86
C ILE A 49 12.44 -14.65 31.56
N SER A 50 12.63 -13.58 30.79
CA SER A 50 12.78 -12.22 31.31
C SER A 50 11.47 -11.55 31.76
N ASP A 51 10.32 -12.19 31.48
CA ASP A 51 8.98 -11.62 31.62
C ASP A 51 8.90 -10.17 31.11
N SER A 52 9.15 -10.00 29.81
CA SER A 52 9.09 -8.69 29.14
C SER A 52 7.74 -7.95 29.24
N ARG A 53 6.68 -8.61 29.73
CA ARG A 53 5.28 -8.16 29.78
C ARG A 53 4.71 -7.77 28.42
N LYS A 54 5.17 -8.45 27.36
CA LYS A 54 4.75 -8.22 25.97
C LYS A 54 3.93 -9.39 25.40
N LYS A 55 3.13 -9.08 24.38
CA LYS A 55 2.48 -10.05 23.49
C LYS A 55 3.38 -10.33 22.31
N ILE A 56 4.00 -11.51 22.29
CA ILE A 56 4.92 -11.90 21.23
C ILE A 56 4.14 -12.68 20.19
N ILE A 57 3.83 -12.04 19.07
CA ILE A 57 2.99 -12.63 18.03
C ILE A 57 3.88 -13.17 16.92
N TYR A 58 3.87 -14.48 16.73
CA TYR A 58 4.51 -15.11 15.58
C TYR A 58 3.50 -15.35 14.47
N THR A 59 3.81 -14.84 13.29
CA THR A 59 2.94 -14.97 12.13
C THR A 59 3.68 -15.36 10.87
N THR A 60 3.03 -16.22 10.08
CA THR A 60 3.39 -16.53 8.70
C THR A 60 2.13 -16.98 7.96
N ASN A 61 2.15 -17.01 6.63
CA ASN A 61 0.97 -17.35 5.82
C ASN A 61 0.56 -18.84 5.95
N LEU A 62 1.47 -19.71 6.38
CA LEU A 62 1.28 -21.16 6.34
C LEU A 62 0.94 -21.79 7.69
N ARG A 63 -0.16 -22.53 7.74
CA ARG A 63 -0.61 -23.26 8.94
C ARG A 63 0.44 -24.26 9.45
N VAL A 64 1.16 -24.94 8.55
CA VAL A 64 2.19 -25.92 8.92
C VAL A 64 3.36 -25.23 9.62
N ASN A 65 3.94 -24.18 9.03
CA ASN A 65 5.05 -23.43 9.63
C ASN A 65 4.68 -22.83 11.00
N VAL A 66 3.44 -22.32 11.15
CA VAL A 66 2.95 -21.83 12.46
C VAL A 66 2.92 -22.96 13.49
N THR A 67 2.44 -24.14 13.09
CA THR A 67 2.35 -25.31 13.98
C THR A 67 3.72 -25.83 14.35
N GLU A 68 4.64 -25.95 13.38
CA GLU A 68 6.03 -26.37 13.62
C GLU A 68 6.77 -25.40 14.56
N ALA A 69 6.60 -24.09 14.38
CA ALA A 69 7.22 -23.09 15.26
C ALA A 69 6.63 -23.15 16.69
N TYR A 70 5.32 -23.34 16.81
CA TYR A 70 4.63 -23.54 18.09
C TYR A 70 5.14 -24.80 18.82
N GLU A 71 5.22 -25.93 18.12
CA GLU A 71 5.74 -27.18 18.68
C GLU A 71 7.23 -27.09 19.05
N ALA A 72 8.03 -26.38 18.24
CA ALA A 72 9.45 -26.15 18.53
C ALA A 72 9.65 -25.37 19.82
N LEU A 73 8.87 -24.31 20.07
CA LEU A 73 8.95 -23.56 21.33
C LEU A 73 8.50 -24.41 22.53
N ILE A 74 7.42 -25.18 22.39
CA ILE A 74 6.96 -26.10 23.45
C ILE A 74 8.04 -27.13 23.79
N HIS A 75 8.63 -27.76 22.77
CA HIS A 75 9.70 -28.72 22.96
C HIS A 75 10.86 -28.06 23.70
N ARG A 76 11.27 -26.86 23.28
CA ARG A 76 12.36 -26.10 23.89
C ARG A 76 12.12 -25.84 25.37
N VAL A 77 10.95 -25.32 25.75
CA VAL A 77 10.57 -25.10 27.16
C VAL A 77 10.66 -26.38 27.98
N ASN A 78 10.20 -27.51 27.41
CA ASN A 78 10.24 -28.79 28.11
C ASN A 78 11.67 -29.33 28.27
N SER A 79 12.52 -29.16 27.26
CA SER A 79 13.90 -29.66 27.23
C SER A 79 14.91 -28.75 27.95
N ASP A 80 14.53 -27.54 28.35
CA ASP A 80 15.43 -26.62 29.04
C ASP A 80 15.67 -27.09 30.49
N ASP A 81 16.91 -27.48 30.80
CA ASP A 81 17.32 -27.95 32.13
C ASP A 81 17.43 -26.80 33.16
N GLY A 82 17.49 -25.55 32.71
CA GLY A 82 17.52 -24.36 33.55
C GLY A 82 16.16 -23.97 34.14
N LEU A 83 15.05 -24.51 33.60
CA LEU A 83 13.70 -24.18 34.04
C LEU A 83 13.16 -25.17 35.07
N THR A 84 12.61 -24.66 36.17
CA THR A 84 11.88 -25.48 37.16
C THR A 84 10.57 -26.02 36.58
N SER A 85 10.04 -27.12 37.13
CA SER A 85 8.74 -27.68 36.71
C SER A 85 7.59 -26.68 36.80
N SER A 86 7.65 -25.75 37.78
CA SER A 86 6.65 -24.69 37.91
C SER A 86 6.76 -23.66 36.78
N GLN A 87 7.97 -23.21 36.44
CA GLN A 87 8.20 -22.29 35.33
C GLN A 87 7.81 -22.91 34.00
N LYS A 88 8.16 -24.18 33.76
CA LYS A 88 7.74 -24.91 32.55
C LYS A 88 6.22 -24.90 32.39
N LYS A 89 5.48 -25.22 33.45
CA LYS A 89 4.02 -25.18 33.43
C LYS A 89 3.47 -23.79 33.12
N GLN A 90 3.98 -22.75 33.80
CA GLN A 90 3.57 -21.36 33.59
C GLN A 90 3.85 -20.89 32.15
N PHE A 91 5.03 -21.19 31.60
CA PHE A 91 5.39 -20.80 30.25
C PHE A 91 4.53 -21.52 29.20
N LEU A 92 4.26 -22.81 29.38
CA LEU A 92 3.35 -23.55 28.51
C LEU A 92 1.92 -23.01 28.53
N GLU A 93 1.43 -22.52 29.67
CA GLU A 93 0.13 -21.83 29.77
C GLU A 93 0.13 -20.50 29.00
N ASN A 94 1.26 -19.80 28.95
CA ASN A 94 1.46 -18.54 28.23
C ASN A 94 1.75 -18.68 26.73
N ILE A 95 1.90 -19.92 26.22
CA ILE A 95 2.06 -20.20 24.79
C ILE A 95 0.70 -20.57 24.19
N ILE A 96 0.23 -19.76 23.24
CA ILE A 96 -1.12 -19.82 22.69
C ILE A 96 -1.06 -20.00 21.17
N HIS A 97 -1.62 -21.08 20.64
CA HIS A 97 -1.89 -21.20 19.20
C HIS A 97 -3.35 -20.83 18.91
N ILE A 98 -3.57 -19.87 18.00
CA ILE A 98 -4.90 -19.44 17.55
C ILE A 98 -5.13 -19.92 16.11
N PRO A 99 -5.82 -21.06 15.91
CA PRO A 99 -6.05 -21.61 14.59
C PRO A 99 -7.31 -21.00 13.93
N SER A 100 -7.62 -21.44 12.70
CA SER A 100 -8.87 -21.05 12.03
C SER A 100 -10.10 -21.63 12.75
N GLN A 101 -11.29 -21.05 12.51
CA GLN A 101 -12.54 -21.55 13.11
C GLN A 101 -12.79 -23.03 12.76
N GLU A 102 -12.61 -23.40 11.49
CA GLU A 102 -12.66 -24.78 11.01
C GLU A 102 -11.66 -25.68 11.74
N SER A 103 -10.41 -25.25 11.85
CA SER A 103 -9.35 -26.06 12.49
C SER A 103 -9.63 -26.23 13.98
N SER A 104 -10.15 -25.20 14.66
CA SER A 104 -10.55 -25.25 16.07
C SER A 104 -11.66 -26.29 16.30
N ILE A 105 -12.64 -26.37 15.40
CA ILE A 105 -13.71 -27.36 15.45
C ILE A 105 -13.17 -28.77 15.20
N LYS A 106 -12.22 -28.93 14.26
CA LYS A 106 -11.59 -30.23 13.94
C LYS A 106 -10.67 -30.75 15.04
N LEU A 107 -10.17 -29.90 15.93
CA LEU A 107 -9.34 -30.29 17.08
C LEU A 107 -10.15 -30.95 18.22
N LEU A 108 -11.49 -30.84 18.21
CA LEU A 108 -12.34 -31.43 19.25
C LEU A 108 -12.63 -32.92 18.97
N HIS A 109 -12.39 -33.77 19.97
CA HIS A 109 -12.77 -35.18 19.93
C HIS A 109 -14.25 -35.40 20.28
N GLU A 110 -14.81 -36.59 20.03
CA GLU A 110 -16.20 -36.89 20.40
C GLU A 110 -16.47 -36.70 21.90
N ASP A 111 -15.50 -37.01 22.77
CA ASP A 111 -15.62 -36.79 24.21
C ASP A 111 -15.72 -35.29 24.54
N ASP A 112 -14.96 -34.44 23.86
CA ASP A 112 -15.05 -32.97 24.00
C ASP A 112 -16.46 -32.49 23.58
N TRP A 113 -17.02 -33.05 22.50
CA TRP A 113 -18.39 -32.75 22.07
C TRP A 113 -19.44 -33.19 23.07
N GLN A 114 -19.28 -34.34 23.71
CA GLN A 114 -20.20 -34.79 24.76
C GLN A 114 -20.20 -33.84 25.95
N VAL A 115 -19.03 -33.36 26.37
CA VAL A 115 -18.90 -32.35 27.43
C VAL A 115 -19.65 -31.06 27.05
N LEU A 116 -19.44 -30.53 25.85
CA LEU A 116 -20.16 -29.33 25.40
C LEU A 116 -21.68 -29.55 25.31
N LEU A 117 -22.11 -30.67 24.75
CA LEU A 117 -23.53 -30.96 24.53
C LEU A 117 -24.29 -31.23 25.84
N SER A 118 -23.61 -31.73 26.88
CA SER A 118 -24.22 -31.93 28.20
C SER A 118 -24.73 -30.64 28.85
N GLU A 119 -24.17 -29.49 28.45
CA GLU A 119 -24.54 -28.16 28.94
C GLU A 119 -25.55 -27.44 28.04
N VAL A 120 -26.03 -28.06 26.96
CA VAL A 120 -26.91 -27.40 25.98
C VAL A 120 -28.23 -28.15 25.86
N GLU A 121 -29.35 -27.46 26.10
CA GLU A 121 -30.69 -28.04 26.08
C GLU A 121 -31.59 -27.47 24.95
N GLY A 122 -32.67 -28.21 24.64
CA GLY A 122 -33.78 -27.73 23.82
C GLY A 122 -33.42 -27.35 22.37
N ALA A 123 -33.81 -26.14 21.96
CA ALA A 123 -33.63 -25.65 20.58
C ALA A 123 -32.15 -25.42 20.20
N HIS A 124 -31.31 -25.07 21.17
CA HIS A 124 -29.88 -24.85 20.96
C HIS A 124 -29.16 -26.17 20.63
N TYR A 125 -29.49 -27.26 21.33
CA TYR A 125 -28.95 -28.59 21.07
C TYR A 125 -29.24 -29.05 19.64
N ARG A 126 -30.52 -28.97 19.23
CA ARG A 126 -30.94 -29.34 17.87
C ARG A 126 -30.18 -28.56 16.81
N LYS A 127 -30.01 -27.25 17.01
CA LYS A 127 -29.29 -26.38 16.07
C LYS A 127 -27.82 -26.76 15.90
N ILE A 128 -27.12 -27.11 16.98
CA ILE A 128 -25.72 -27.55 16.94
C ILE A 128 -25.60 -28.88 16.16
N ILE A 129 -26.42 -29.87 16.50
CA ILE A 129 -26.40 -31.19 15.84
C ILE A 129 -26.70 -31.08 14.35
N THR A 130 -27.75 -30.33 13.96
CA THR A 130 -28.08 -30.13 12.53
C THR A 130 -26.93 -29.50 11.74
N LEU A 131 -26.22 -28.53 12.33
CA LEU A 131 -25.04 -27.94 11.69
C LEU A 131 -23.90 -28.97 11.57
N ARG A 132 -23.64 -29.75 12.61
CA ARG A 132 -22.60 -30.79 12.62
C ARG A 132 -22.87 -31.89 11.58
N ASP A 133 -24.11 -32.36 11.49
CA ASP A 133 -24.52 -33.35 10.49
C ASP A 133 -24.39 -32.80 9.06
N SER A 134 -24.78 -31.53 8.85
CA SER A 134 -24.62 -30.88 7.54
C SER A 134 -23.15 -30.78 7.12
N ILE A 135 -22.24 -30.46 8.05
CA ILE A 135 -20.80 -30.41 7.79
C ILE A 135 -20.27 -31.81 7.43
N LYS A 136 -20.73 -32.85 8.14
CA LYS A 136 -20.32 -34.24 7.87
C LYS A 136 -20.72 -34.67 6.46
N ILE A 137 -21.96 -34.41 6.05
CA ILE A 137 -22.48 -34.73 4.72
C ILE A 137 -21.68 -33.98 3.64
N LEU A 138 -21.51 -32.67 3.79
CA LEU A 138 -20.78 -31.84 2.82
C LEU A 138 -19.30 -32.24 2.73
N THR A 139 -18.67 -32.63 3.84
CA THR A 139 -17.28 -33.07 3.84
C THR A 139 -17.10 -34.37 3.06
N GLN A 140 -18.03 -35.32 3.21
CA GLN A 140 -18.04 -36.57 2.44
C GLN A 140 -18.26 -36.30 0.94
N ALA A 141 -19.12 -35.34 0.58
CA ALA A 141 -19.35 -34.94 -0.80
C ALA A 141 -18.13 -34.21 -1.41
N ALA A 142 -17.45 -33.36 -0.64
CA ALA A 142 -16.27 -32.65 -1.11
C ALA A 142 -15.09 -33.60 -1.41
N GLN A 143 -14.93 -34.67 -0.61
CA GLN A 143 -13.91 -35.70 -0.82
C GLN A 143 -14.10 -36.50 -2.11
N SER A 144 -15.33 -36.64 -2.60
CA SER A 144 -15.63 -37.40 -3.82
C SER A 144 -15.58 -36.57 -5.10
N LEU A 145 -15.81 -35.25 -5.03
CA LEU A 145 -16.06 -34.42 -6.23
C LEU A 145 -15.02 -33.31 -6.49
N ASN A 146 -14.04 -33.05 -5.61
CA ASN A 146 -13.01 -31.99 -5.79
C ASN A 146 -13.59 -30.63 -6.25
N HIS A 147 -14.80 -30.28 -5.80
CA HIS A 147 -15.53 -29.11 -6.30
C HIS A 147 -15.27 -27.88 -5.40
N HIS A 148 -14.75 -26.79 -5.97
CA HIS A 148 -14.45 -25.55 -5.22
C HIS A 148 -15.67 -24.96 -4.52
N GLN A 149 -16.86 -25.01 -5.13
CA GLN A 149 -18.10 -24.50 -4.55
C GLN A 149 -18.50 -25.18 -3.22
N LEU A 150 -18.17 -26.46 -3.04
CA LEU A 150 -18.47 -27.18 -1.80
C LEU A 150 -17.57 -26.73 -0.64
N ASN A 151 -16.37 -26.23 -0.93
CA ASN A 151 -15.43 -25.77 0.10
C ASN A 151 -15.87 -24.44 0.73
N ASP A 152 -16.45 -23.53 -0.06
CA ASP A 152 -16.95 -22.25 0.45
C ASP A 152 -18.20 -22.47 1.32
N GLU A 153 -19.12 -23.32 0.88
CA GLU A 153 -20.29 -23.68 1.69
C GLU A 153 -19.85 -24.37 3.00
N LEU A 154 -18.89 -25.28 2.94
CA LEU A 154 -18.30 -25.91 4.13
C LEU A 154 -17.75 -24.85 5.11
N SER A 155 -16.94 -23.92 4.62
CA SER A 155 -16.36 -22.84 5.43
C SER A 155 -17.44 -21.98 6.12
N GLU A 156 -18.53 -21.67 5.41
CA GLU A 156 -19.67 -20.95 5.99
C GLU A 156 -20.36 -21.76 7.10
N ARG A 157 -20.55 -23.07 6.90
CA ARG A 157 -21.15 -23.96 7.91
C ARG A 157 -20.28 -24.06 9.17
N TYR A 158 -18.97 -24.23 9.02
CA TYR A 158 -18.02 -24.20 10.14
C TYR A 158 -18.12 -22.86 10.89
N SER A 159 -18.13 -21.75 10.16
CA SER A 159 -18.23 -20.40 10.76
C SER A 159 -19.54 -20.21 11.53
N LYS A 160 -20.65 -20.72 11.01
CA LYS A 160 -21.97 -20.66 11.64
C LYS A 160 -22.04 -21.51 12.90
N LEU A 161 -21.46 -22.72 12.88
CA LEU A 161 -21.36 -23.59 14.05
C LEU A 161 -20.52 -22.93 15.15
N PHE A 162 -19.34 -22.43 14.79
CA PHE A 162 -18.41 -21.74 15.70
C PHE A 162 -19.09 -20.58 16.44
N ARG A 163 -19.75 -19.67 15.69
CA ARG A 163 -20.46 -18.51 16.26
C ARG A 163 -21.67 -18.91 17.10
N THR A 164 -22.36 -19.99 16.72
CA THR A 164 -23.52 -20.48 17.50
C THR A 164 -23.07 -20.96 18.88
N ILE A 165 -21.97 -21.73 18.95
CA ILE A 165 -21.39 -22.17 20.21
C ILE A 165 -20.93 -20.96 21.05
N GLN A 166 -20.20 -20.03 20.42
CA GLN A 166 -19.72 -18.82 21.10
C GLN A 166 -20.85 -18.04 21.76
N SER A 167 -21.95 -17.80 21.05
CA SER A 167 -23.11 -17.06 21.56
C SER A 167 -23.75 -17.76 22.76
N ILE A 168 -23.99 -19.07 22.67
CA ILE A 168 -24.63 -19.83 23.74
C ILE A 168 -23.79 -19.79 25.02
N PHE A 169 -22.50 -20.12 24.91
CA PHE A 169 -21.64 -20.22 26.08
C PHE A 169 -21.22 -18.85 26.62
N LYS A 170 -21.19 -17.79 25.80
CA LYS A 170 -21.02 -16.40 26.27
C LYS A 170 -22.19 -16.00 27.18
N ASP A 171 -23.42 -16.31 26.79
CA ASP A 171 -24.61 -16.01 27.60
C ASP A 171 -24.63 -16.79 28.91
N LYS A 172 -24.30 -18.08 28.87
CA LYS A 172 -24.18 -18.93 30.06
C LYS A 172 -23.08 -18.47 31.02
N LEU A 173 -21.92 -18.07 30.49
CA LEU A 173 -20.83 -17.51 31.28
C LEU A 173 -21.25 -16.20 31.96
N ASN A 174 -21.92 -15.30 31.22
CA ASN A 174 -22.42 -14.03 31.74
C ASN A 174 -23.45 -14.21 32.86
N LYS A 175 -24.25 -15.29 32.80
CA LYS A 175 -25.21 -15.69 33.84
C LYS A 175 -24.57 -16.48 34.99
N LYS A 176 -23.25 -16.71 34.96
CA LYS A 176 -22.49 -17.52 35.93
C LYS A 176 -23.02 -18.96 36.07
N GLU A 177 -23.56 -19.53 34.98
CA GLU A 177 -24.09 -20.91 34.97
C GLU A 177 -22.99 -21.98 35.07
N PHE A 178 -21.74 -21.65 34.72
CA PHE A 178 -20.58 -22.53 34.91
C PHE A 178 -19.32 -21.72 35.31
N SER A 179 -18.39 -22.38 36.01
CA SER A 179 -17.13 -21.78 36.49
C SER A 179 -16.01 -21.87 35.44
N LYS A 180 -15.02 -20.96 35.50
CA LYS A 180 -13.77 -21.04 34.72
C LYS A 180 -12.95 -22.32 34.99
N THR A 181 -13.17 -22.98 36.12
CA THR A 181 -12.48 -24.23 36.49
C THR A 181 -13.22 -25.50 36.06
N SER A 182 -14.32 -25.39 35.31
CA SER A 182 -15.08 -26.56 34.86
C SER A 182 -14.37 -27.31 33.72
N THR A 183 -14.67 -28.60 33.58
CA THR A 183 -14.25 -29.42 32.43
C THR A 183 -14.71 -28.82 31.10
N VAL A 184 -15.89 -28.20 31.09
CA VAL A 184 -16.46 -27.47 29.95
C VAL A 184 -15.57 -26.30 29.55
N ASN A 185 -15.03 -25.54 30.51
CA ASN A 185 -14.13 -24.43 30.19
C ASN A 185 -12.84 -24.91 29.52
N GLY A 186 -12.28 -26.06 29.96
CA GLY A 186 -11.13 -26.67 29.30
C GLY A 186 -11.39 -27.02 27.82
N VAL A 187 -12.61 -27.48 27.49
CA VAL A 187 -13.01 -27.72 26.09
C VAL A 187 -13.24 -26.41 25.33
N LEU A 188 -13.86 -25.41 25.97
CA LEU A 188 -14.06 -24.10 25.38
C LEU A 188 -12.74 -23.37 25.10
N GLU A 189 -11.69 -23.58 25.90
CA GLU A 189 -10.35 -23.03 25.65
C GLU A 189 -9.65 -23.68 24.44
N LYS A 190 -9.94 -24.94 24.13
CA LYS A 190 -9.50 -25.56 22.87
C LYS A 190 -10.19 -24.92 21.66
N LEU A 191 -11.47 -24.58 21.78
CA LEU A 191 -12.27 -24.00 20.70
C LEU A 191 -12.05 -22.48 20.54
N PHE A 192 -11.84 -21.77 21.65
CA PHE A 192 -11.66 -20.32 21.75
C PHE A 192 -10.34 -19.97 22.46
N PRO A 193 -9.18 -20.33 21.89
CA PRO A 193 -7.89 -20.21 22.58
C PRO A 193 -7.51 -18.77 22.92
N ALA A 194 -8.06 -17.78 22.22
CA ALA A 194 -7.88 -16.36 22.54
C ALA A 194 -8.44 -15.98 23.93
N SER A 195 -9.30 -16.82 24.54
CA SER A 195 -9.81 -16.59 25.90
C SER A 195 -8.73 -16.70 26.98
N ARG A 196 -7.56 -17.26 26.65
CA ARG A 196 -6.38 -17.35 27.52
C ARG A 196 -5.49 -16.11 27.47
N ILE A 197 -5.77 -15.14 26.60
CA ILE A 197 -4.99 -13.91 26.52
C ILE A 197 -5.19 -13.12 27.81
N ASP A 198 -4.10 -12.78 28.48
CA ASP A 198 -4.05 -12.12 29.78
C ASP A 198 -3.14 -10.90 29.70
N GLU A 199 -3.63 -9.70 29.97
CA GLU A 199 -2.87 -8.45 29.76
C GLU A 199 -1.68 -8.28 30.74
N GLU A 200 -1.62 -9.03 31.84
CA GLU A 200 -0.61 -8.82 32.90
C GLU A 200 0.67 -9.65 32.76
N SER A 201 0.74 -10.55 31.78
CA SER A 201 1.86 -11.50 31.62
C SER A 201 2.44 -11.54 30.21
N THR A 202 3.72 -11.90 30.09
CA THR A 202 4.32 -12.21 28.77
C THR A 202 3.65 -13.44 28.16
N GLN A 203 3.16 -13.31 26.93
CA GLN A 203 2.49 -14.39 26.22
C GLN A 203 2.98 -14.50 24.79
N VAL A 204 3.19 -15.73 24.31
CA VAL A 204 3.62 -16.01 22.93
C VAL A 204 2.43 -16.56 22.16
N ILE A 205 2.04 -15.87 21.09
CA ILE A 205 0.85 -16.17 20.32
C ILE A 205 1.24 -16.55 18.89
N PHE A 206 0.87 -17.77 18.49
CA PHE A 206 1.10 -18.31 17.15
C PHE A 206 -0.20 -18.24 16.34
N MET A 207 -0.14 -17.67 15.14
CA MET A 207 -1.27 -17.65 14.22
C MET A 207 -0.83 -17.44 12.77
N THR A 208 -1.73 -17.65 11.81
CA THR A 208 -1.43 -17.30 10.42
C THR A 208 -1.59 -15.80 10.18
N SER A 209 -0.93 -15.26 9.15
CA SER A 209 -1.07 -13.84 8.77
C SER A 209 -2.49 -13.45 8.41
N ALA A 210 -3.24 -14.37 7.77
CA ALA A 210 -4.67 -14.18 7.58
C ALA A 210 -5.39 -14.02 8.94
N LYS A 211 -5.10 -14.88 9.93
CA LYS A 211 -5.75 -14.81 11.24
C LYS A 211 -5.37 -13.56 12.03
N LEU A 212 -4.13 -13.08 11.90
CA LEU A 212 -3.67 -11.81 12.50
C LEU A 212 -4.57 -10.63 12.11
N LEU A 213 -4.95 -10.56 10.83
CA LEU A 213 -5.72 -9.45 10.27
C LEU A 213 -7.24 -9.54 10.54
N TYR A 214 -7.74 -10.66 11.05
CA TYR A 214 -9.15 -10.85 11.43
C TYR A 214 -9.32 -10.92 12.96
N PRO A 215 -10.56 -10.74 13.48
CA PRO A 215 -10.84 -10.90 14.90
C PRO A 215 -10.40 -12.26 15.45
N TRP A 216 -9.76 -12.26 16.60
CA TRP A 216 -9.43 -13.44 17.40
C TRP A 216 -10.58 -13.71 18.36
N HIS A 217 -11.30 -14.81 18.11
CA HIS A 217 -12.52 -15.09 18.83
C HIS A 217 -12.21 -15.72 20.18
N ALA A 218 -12.64 -15.04 21.25
CA ALA A 218 -12.65 -15.55 22.61
C ALA A 218 -14.09 -15.60 23.15
N LEU A 219 -14.31 -16.31 24.26
CA LEU A 219 -15.64 -16.51 24.80
C LEU A 219 -16.28 -15.22 25.35
N ASN A 220 -15.48 -14.38 25.99
CA ASN A 220 -15.88 -13.11 26.61
C ASN A 220 -15.84 -11.93 25.63
N LYS A 221 -14.65 -11.65 25.06
CA LYS A 221 -14.36 -10.47 24.23
C LYS A 221 -13.53 -10.90 23.03
N ASN A 222 -13.98 -10.59 21.81
CA ASN A 222 -13.12 -10.77 20.63
C ASN A 222 -11.96 -9.77 20.70
N HIS A 223 -10.74 -10.24 20.40
CA HIS A 223 -9.55 -9.39 20.29
C HIS A 223 -9.25 -9.09 18.82
N ARG A 224 -8.60 -7.96 18.57
CA ARG A 224 -7.97 -7.63 17.29
C ARG A 224 -6.50 -7.28 17.54
N VAL A 225 -5.67 -7.36 16.50
CA VAL A 225 -4.28 -6.93 16.59
C VAL A 225 -4.17 -5.48 17.09
N SER A 226 -5.06 -4.60 16.64
CA SER A 226 -5.15 -3.19 17.07
C SER A 226 -5.47 -3.00 18.56
N ASP A 227 -6.00 -4.00 19.24
CA ASP A 227 -6.24 -3.93 20.69
C ASP A 227 -4.96 -4.14 21.49
N VAL A 228 -3.90 -4.70 20.87
CA VAL A 228 -2.66 -5.12 21.55
C VAL A 228 -1.38 -4.53 20.95
N LEU A 229 -1.46 -3.66 19.94
CA LEU A 229 -0.30 -3.14 19.19
C LEU A 229 0.80 -2.58 20.11
N LYS A 230 0.46 -1.66 21.03
CA LYS A 230 1.40 -0.96 21.92
C LYS A 230 2.27 -1.91 22.77
N ASP A 231 1.70 -3.05 23.12
CA ASP A 231 2.33 -4.04 24.01
C ASP A 231 2.76 -5.30 23.26
N SER A 232 2.95 -5.20 21.93
CA SER A 232 3.26 -6.36 21.09
C SER A 232 4.62 -6.28 20.39
N LEU A 233 5.30 -7.44 20.39
CA LEU A 233 6.39 -7.76 19.47
C LEU A 233 5.85 -8.71 18.40
N ILE A 234 5.76 -8.27 17.16
CA ILE A 234 5.24 -9.05 16.04
C ILE A 234 6.41 -9.58 15.20
N ILE A 235 6.63 -10.89 15.26
CA ILE A 235 7.60 -11.60 14.43
C ILE A 235 6.89 -12.06 13.16
N ILE A 236 7.26 -11.47 12.03
CA ILE A 236 6.69 -11.76 10.72
C ILE A 236 7.69 -12.60 9.92
N ASP A 237 7.45 -13.91 9.85
CA ASP A 237 8.25 -14.83 9.03
C ASP A 237 7.76 -14.86 7.58
N GLU A 238 8.70 -15.10 6.66
CA GLU A 238 8.54 -14.86 5.22
C GLU A 238 8.00 -13.43 4.96
N PHE A 239 8.60 -12.42 5.61
CA PHE A 239 8.14 -11.02 5.64
C PHE A 239 7.71 -10.48 4.27
N ASP A 240 8.55 -10.66 3.27
CA ASP A 240 8.36 -10.20 1.90
C ASP A 240 7.13 -10.82 1.22
N ARG A 241 6.72 -12.03 1.60
CA ARG A 241 5.51 -12.67 1.06
C ARG A 241 4.23 -12.11 1.69
N GLN A 242 4.32 -11.51 2.87
CA GLN A 242 3.15 -11.10 3.65
C GLN A 242 2.41 -9.90 3.04
N GLN A 243 3.05 -9.09 2.19
CA GLN A 243 2.38 -8.01 1.45
C GLN A 243 1.15 -8.52 0.69
N GLY A 244 1.23 -9.68 0.05
CA GLY A 244 0.13 -10.25 -0.73
C GLY A 244 -1.04 -10.74 0.14
N GLU A 245 -0.76 -11.28 1.33
CA GLU A 245 -1.79 -11.67 2.30
C GLU A 245 -2.52 -10.45 2.86
N PHE A 246 -1.78 -9.38 3.17
CA PHE A 246 -2.33 -8.10 3.62
C PHE A 246 -3.21 -7.49 2.53
N LEU A 247 -2.75 -7.48 1.28
CA LEU A 247 -3.53 -6.98 0.16
C LEU A 247 -4.82 -7.79 -0.03
N SER A 248 -4.74 -9.12 -0.01
CA SER A 248 -5.92 -9.97 -0.13
C SER A 248 -6.92 -9.70 0.99
N HIS A 249 -6.47 -9.46 2.22
CA HIS A 249 -7.34 -9.09 3.33
C HIS A 249 -8.04 -7.76 3.06
N LEU A 250 -7.30 -6.71 2.68
CA LEU A 250 -7.84 -5.38 2.45
C LEU A 250 -8.84 -5.35 1.27
N LEU A 251 -8.56 -6.08 0.19
CA LEU A 251 -9.46 -6.16 -0.97
C LEU A 251 -10.72 -6.98 -0.71
N LYS A 252 -10.64 -8.05 0.11
CA LYS A 252 -11.81 -8.89 0.47
C LYS A 252 -12.62 -8.29 1.63
N GLY A 253 -12.00 -7.51 2.51
CA GLY A 253 -12.64 -6.88 3.67
C GLY A 253 -13.59 -5.74 3.28
N GLY A 254 -13.30 -5.02 2.21
CA GLY A 254 -14.17 -3.95 1.68
C GLY A 254 -15.24 -4.50 0.75
N LYS A 255 -16.49 -4.63 1.24
CA LYS A 255 -17.65 -4.86 0.37
C LYS A 255 -18.07 -3.56 -0.31
N ASP A 256 -18.53 -3.69 -1.55
CA ASP A 256 -19.12 -2.58 -2.30
C ASP A 256 -20.39 -2.12 -1.58
N PHE A 257 -20.62 -0.81 -1.50
CA PHE A 257 -21.79 -0.22 -0.86
C PHE A 257 -22.44 0.82 -1.77
N ASP A 258 -23.77 0.96 -1.74
CA ASP A 258 -24.46 2.03 -2.45
C ASP A 258 -24.32 3.35 -1.67
N VAL A 259 -23.37 4.19 -2.09
CA VAL A 259 -23.06 5.46 -1.40
C VAL A 259 -24.26 6.40 -1.38
N ILE A 260 -25.09 6.40 -2.44
CA ILE A 260 -26.30 7.24 -2.52
C ILE A 260 -27.30 6.81 -1.44
N SER A 261 -27.59 5.51 -1.36
CA SER A 261 -28.51 4.97 -0.35
C SER A 261 -28.00 5.20 1.08
N LEU A 262 -26.69 4.98 1.30
CA LEU A 262 -26.10 5.14 2.63
C LEU A 262 -26.15 6.59 3.13
N VAL A 263 -25.76 7.58 2.31
CA VAL A 263 -25.81 9.00 2.70
C VAL A 263 -27.23 9.44 3.02
N ARG A 264 -28.24 8.99 2.26
CA ARG A 264 -29.65 9.30 2.53
C ARG A 264 -30.13 8.73 3.86
N ARG A 265 -29.75 7.48 4.18
CA ARG A 265 -30.06 6.86 5.49
C ARG A 265 -29.39 7.60 6.64
N LEU A 266 -28.11 7.97 6.47
CA LEU A 266 -27.38 8.75 7.46
C LEU A 266 -28.01 10.13 7.66
N TYR A 267 -28.40 10.81 6.59
CA TYR A 267 -29.10 12.11 6.66
C TYR A 267 -30.39 12.02 7.45
N SER A 268 -31.29 11.10 7.09
CA SER A 268 -32.57 10.94 7.80
C SER A 268 -32.36 10.64 9.29
N SER A 269 -31.42 9.75 9.62
CA SER A 269 -31.14 9.39 11.01
C SER A 269 -30.52 10.55 11.80
N PHE A 270 -29.50 11.21 11.28
CA PHE A 270 -28.79 12.28 12.00
C PHE A 270 -29.59 13.58 12.10
N GLN A 271 -30.63 13.78 11.29
CA GLN A 271 -31.58 14.86 11.51
C GLN A 271 -32.46 14.64 12.75
N SER A 272 -32.90 13.39 12.96
CA SER A 272 -33.87 13.06 14.02
C SER A 272 -33.22 12.63 15.34
N PHE A 273 -32.00 12.08 15.29
CA PHE A 273 -31.39 11.43 16.44
C PHE A 273 -30.03 12.03 16.87
N LYS A 274 -29.78 11.93 18.17
CA LYS A 274 -28.51 12.25 18.84
C LYS A 274 -28.17 11.14 19.82
N VAL A 275 -26.89 10.95 20.11
CA VAL A 275 -26.49 10.06 21.21
C VAL A 275 -26.87 10.75 22.53
N GLN A 276 -27.72 10.08 23.31
CA GLN A 276 -28.20 10.53 24.62
C GLN A 276 -28.10 9.36 25.59
N GLY A 277 -27.71 9.60 26.84
CA GLY A 277 -27.60 8.55 27.84
C GLY A 277 -26.81 9.01 29.07
N ASP A 278 -26.56 8.06 29.96
CA ASP A 278 -25.83 8.24 31.22
C ASP A 278 -24.33 8.52 30.98
N ASP A 279 -23.54 8.60 32.06
CA ASP A 279 -22.11 8.95 32.07
C ASP A 279 -21.25 8.18 31.02
N GLU A 280 -21.63 6.94 30.69
CA GLU A 280 -20.92 6.16 29.68
C GLU A 280 -20.92 6.80 28.27
N PHE A 281 -21.92 7.63 27.94
CA PHE A 281 -22.05 8.29 26.63
C PHE A 281 -21.56 9.74 26.61
N GLU A 282 -20.95 10.22 27.70
CA GLU A 282 -20.46 11.60 27.76
C GLU A 282 -19.45 11.89 26.63
N GLY A 283 -19.69 12.97 25.89
CA GLY A 283 -18.82 13.40 24.78
C GLY A 283 -18.95 12.58 23.49
N VAL A 284 -19.74 11.49 23.47
CA VAL A 284 -19.87 10.62 22.29
C VAL A 284 -20.56 11.35 21.12
N ASP A 285 -21.66 12.09 21.35
CA ASP A 285 -22.36 12.83 20.26
C ASP A 285 -21.48 13.94 19.65
N LYS A 286 -20.58 14.55 20.45
CA LYS A 286 -19.64 15.59 19.98
C LYS A 286 -18.66 15.07 18.92
N SER A 287 -18.39 13.76 18.90
CA SER A 287 -17.57 13.14 17.85
C SER A 287 -18.18 13.27 16.45
N PHE A 288 -19.50 13.54 16.35
CA PHE A 288 -20.21 13.69 15.08
C PHE A 288 -20.40 15.14 14.63
N SER A 289 -19.92 16.16 15.35
CA SER A 289 -20.15 17.57 15.00
C SER A 289 -19.68 17.93 13.58
N LYS A 290 -18.43 17.62 13.25
CA LYS A 290 -17.86 17.84 11.90
C LYS A 290 -18.61 17.06 10.81
N PHE A 291 -19.03 15.84 11.13
CA PHE A 291 -19.83 15.03 10.22
C PHE A 291 -21.19 15.68 9.94
N ARG A 292 -21.86 16.21 10.98
CA ARG A 292 -23.14 16.92 10.83
C ARG A 292 -23.00 18.20 9.99
N GLU A 293 -21.90 18.93 10.13
CA GLU A 293 -21.61 20.11 9.28
C GLU A 293 -21.46 19.72 7.82
N GLN A 294 -20.64 18.71 7.52
CA GLN A 294 -20.46 18.22 6.15
C GLN A 294 -21.74 17.64 5.54
N LEU A 295 -22.57 16.99 6.37
CA LEU A 295 -23.87 16.46 5.95
C LEU A 295 -24.86 17.59 5.60
N LYS A 296 -24.85 18.69 6.37
CA LYS A 296 -25.63 19.91 6.05
C LYS A 296 -25.12 20.60 4.79
N GLU A 297 -23.81 20.73 4.63
CA GLU A 297 -23.20 21.30 3.42
C GLU A 297 -23.58 20.47 2.19
N PHE A 298 -23.47 19.14 2.29
CA PHE A 298 -23.86 18.23 1.22
C PHE A 298 -25.34 18.41 0.83
N ASP A 299 -26.22 18.50 1.83
CA ASP A 299 -27.65 18.75 1.61
C ASP A 299 -27.95 20.10 0.96
N SER A 300 -27.31 21.17 1.43
CA SER A 300 -27.47 22.51 0.82
C SER A 300 -27.07 22.55 -0.66
N LYS A 301 -26.14 21.68 -1.06
CA LYS A 301 -25.61 21.64 -2.43
C LYS A 301 -26.37 20.68 -3.35
N TRP A 302 -26.87 19.57 -2.80
CA TRP A 302 -27.37 18.43 -3.58
C TRP A 302 -28.79 17.97 -3.23
N ASN A 303 -29.41 18.53 -2.20
CA ASN A 303 -30.76 18.21 -1.72
C ASN A 303 -30.98 16.70 -1.50
N VAL A 304 -30.46 16.17 -0.38
CA VAL A 304 -30.33 14.72 -0.10
C VAL A 304 -31.67 13.97 -0.16
N ASN A 305 -32.76 14.68 0.10
CA ASN A 305 -34.10 14.10 0.07
C ASN A 305 -34.50 13.63 -1.33
N LEU A 306 -33.98 14.27 -2.38
CA LEU A 306 -34.21 13.89 -3.77
C LEU A 306 -33.35 12.68 -4.13
N ARG A 307 -33.99 11.52 -4.41
CA ARG A 307 -33.24 10.35 -4.92
C ARG A 307 -32.86 10.62 -6.37
N PRO A 308 -31.58 10.55 -6.75
CA PRO A 308 -31.22 10.69 -8.15
C PRO A 308 -31.79 9.54 -9.00
N PHE A 309 -32.15 9.82 -10.24
CA PHE A 309 -32.55 8.81 -11.24
C PHE A 309 -31.84 9.01 -12.57
N ILE A 310 -31.77 7.95 -13.38
CA ILE A 310 -31.17 7.95 -14.72
C ILE A 310 -32.26 7.54 -15.71
N ASN A 311 -32.59 8.40 -16.68
CA ASN A 311 -33.61 8.10 -17.68
C ASN A 311 -33.04 7.32 -18.89
N ASP A 312 -33.95 6.74 -19.68
CA ASP A 312 -33.56 5.99 -20.88
C ASP A 312 -32.91 6.87 -21.95
N VAL A 313 -33.34 8.13 -22.06
CA VAL A 313 -32.75 9.11 -22.99
C VAL A 313 -31.26 9.31 -22.69
N THR A 314 -30.91 9.46 -21.42
CA THR A 314 -29.51 9.55 -20.97
C THR A 314 -28.76 8.30 -21.39
N ILE A 315 -29.31 7.10 -21.19
CA ILE A 315 -28.67 5.83 -21.56
C ILE A 315 -28.56 5.66 -23.10
N GLN A 316 -29.48 6.22 -23.87
CA GLN A 316 -29.52 6.08 -25.33
C GLN A 316 -28.69 7.13 -26.09
N ALA A 317 -28.37 8.28 -25.49
CA ALA A 317 -27.65 9.40 -26.13
C ALA A 317 -26.17 9.14 -26.52
N GLY A 318 -25.68 7.91 -26.40
CA GLY A 318 -24.26 7.55 -26.44
C GLY A 318 -24.07 6.41 -27.42
N ILE A 319 -23.16 6.63 -28.37
CA ILE A 319 -23.03 5.83 -29.59
C ILE A 319 -22.36 4.46 -29.32
N GLU A 320 -21.70 4.28 -28.17
CA GLU A 320 -20.98 3.06 -27.79
C GLU A 320 -21.55 2.44 -26.49
N ASN A 321 -22.20 1.28 -26.64
CA ASN A 321 -22.64 0.32 -25.59
C ASN A 321 -24.05 0.51 -24.99
N GLN A 322 -24.92 -0.47 -25.29
CA GLN A 322 -26.13 -0.79 -24.54
C GLN A 322 -25.72 -1.35 -23.15
N ASN A 323 -26.38 -0.92 -22.07
CA ASN A 323 -26.21 -1.33 -20.64
C ASN A 323 -25.26 -0.49 -19.73
N ARG A 324 -25.28 0.84 -19.87
CA ARG A 324 -24.36 1.79 -19.18
C ARG A 324 -24.18 1.61 -17.67
N VAL A 325 -23.03 1.05 -17.29
CA VAL A 325 -22.42 1.22 -15.97
C VAL A 325 -21.29 2.25 -16.09
N PHE A 326 -21.51 3.44 -15.52
CA PHE A 326 -20.53 4.52 -15.51
C PHE A 326 -19.54 4.25 -14.37
N THR A 327 -18.29 3.95 -14.71
CA THR A 327 -17.27 3.61 -13.72
C THR A 327 -16.31 4.78 -13.55
N MET A 328 -16.14 5.20 -12.31
CA MET A 328 -15.19 6.21 -11.87
C MET A 328 -14.12 5.54 -11.01
N LEU A 329 -12.87 5.92 -11.24
CA LEU A 329 -11.73 5.51 -10.44
C LEU A 329 -10.94 6.73 -10.00
N SER A 330 -10.53 6.74 -8.73
CA SER A 330 -9.69 7.78 -8.16
C SER A 330 -8.65 7.20 -7.19
N ASP A 331 -7.41 7.65 -7.30
CA ASP A 331 -6.36 7.46 -6.26
C ASP A 331 -6.57 8.37 -5.03
N ARG A 332 -7.63 9.19 -5.05
CA ARG A 332 -8.01 10.22 -4.07
C ARG A 332 -6.95 11.32 -3.91
N MET A 333 -6.04 11.43 -4.85
CA MET A 333 -4.93 12.37 -4.88
C MET A 333 -4.92 13.15 -6.19
N SER A 334 -4.36 12.58 -7.26
CA SER A 334 -4.12 13.26 -8.53
C SER A 334 -4.63 12.50 -9.75
N LEU A 335 -4.73 11.18 -9.67
CA LEU A 335 -5.17 10.31 -10.76
C LEU A 335 -6.68 10.07 -10.68
N HIS A 336 -7.35 10.39 -11.78
CA HIS A 336 -8.77 10.12 -11.98
C HIS A 336 -8.99 9.56 -13.38
N THR A 337 -9.83 8.53 -13.45
CA THR A 337 -10.12 7.80 -14.67
C THR A 337 -11.62 7.50 -14.72
N ILE A 338 -12.24 7.75 -15.87
CA ILE A 338 -13.66 7.50 -16.13
C ILE A 338 -13.82 6.79 -17.47
N ASN A 339 -14.83 5.93 -17.61
CA ASN A 339 -15.11 5.19 -18.86
C ASN A 339 -16.15 5.88 -19.76
N PHE A 340 -16.43 7.17 -19.52
CA PHE A 340 -17.46 7.96 -20.19
C PHE A 340 -17.00 9.42 -20.34
N LYS A 341 -17.67 10.20 -21.19
CA LYS A 341 -17.34 11.63 -21.32
C LYS A 341 -17.99 12.45 -20.22
N HIS A 342 -17.30 13.44 -19.68
CA HIS A 342 -17.79 14.19 -18.52
C HIS A 342 -19.15 14.89 -18.77
N ASP A 343 -19.42 15.33 -19.99
CA ASP A 343 -20.68 15.96 -20.43
C ASP A 343 -21.86 14.98 -20.55
N GLU A 344 -21.61 13.67 -20.54
CA GLU A 344 -22.65 12.63 -20.58
C GLU A 344 -23.33 12.40 -19.22
N LEU A 345 -22.74 12.87 -18.11
CA LEU A 345 -23.22 12.60 -16.75
C LEU A 345 -23.15 13.84 -15.84
N ASN A 346 -24.15 14.72 -15.95
CA ASN A 346 -24.34 15.86 -15.06
C ASN A 346 -25.58 15.66 -14.17
N SER A 347 -25.60 16.37 -13.05
CA SER A 347 -26.68 16.40 -12.07
C SER A 347 -27.54 17.62 -12.34
N LYS A 348 -28.79 17.37 -12.72
CA LYS A 348 -29.84 18.37 -12.87
C LYS A 348 -30.77 18.27 -11.66
N ILE A 349 -30.73 19.28 -10.80
CA ILE A 349 -31.57 19.36 -9.61
C ILE A 349 -32.65 20.40 -9.89
N ASP A 350 -33.90 19.96 -9.82
CA ASP A 350 -35.08 20.82 -9.97
C ASP A 350 -35.86 20.77 -8.65
N GLU A 351 -35.68 21.81 -7.84
CA GLU A 351 -36.33 21.93 -6.54
C GLU A 351 -37.84 22.17 -6.68
N PHE A 352 -38.28 22.81 -7.76
CA PHE A 352 -39.70 23.10 -7.99
C PHE A 352 -40.47 21.83 -8.32
N ASN A 353 -39.92 20.99 -9.20
CA ASN A 353 -40.51 19.70 -9.55
C ASN A 353 -40.12 18.56 -8.57
N GLY A 354 -39.24 18.83 -7.60
CA GLY A 354 -38.76 17.85 -6.64
C GLY A 354 -38.02 16.68 -7.28
N SER A 355 -37.13 16.96 -8.23
CA SER A 355 -36.46 15.92 -9.03
C SER A 355 -34.94 16.13 -9.10
N HIS A 356 -34.20 15.02 -9.11
CA HIS A 356 -32.76 15.00 -9.34
C HIS A 356 -32.45 13.99 -10.45
N GLU A 357 -32.14 14.48 -11.63
CA GLU A 357 -31.77 13.67 -12.78
C GLU A 357 -30.24 13.61 -12.91
N ILE A 358 -29.71 12.41 -13.13
CA ILE A 358 -28.32 12.18 -13.55
C ILE A 358 -28.36 11.90 -15.06
N GLY A 359 -27.91 12.86 -15.86
CA GLY A 359 -27.99 12.81 -17.32
C GLY A 359 -27.35 13.99 -18.04
N THR A 360 -27.61 14.09 -19.35
CA THR A 360 -27.08 15.17 -20.17
C THR A 360 -27.78 16.50 -19.85
N GLY A 361 -27.02 17.60 -19.81
CA GLY A 361 -27.58 18.95 -19.65
C GLY A 361 -27.85 19.43 -18.21
N GLY A 362 -27.34 18.74 -17.18
CA GLY A 362 -27.29 19.27 -15.82
C GLY A 362 -26.21 20.34 -15.64
N GLU A 363 -26.39 21.23 -14.66
CA GLU A 363 -25.45 22.34 -14.36
C GLU A 363 -24.25 21.90 -13.51
N LYS A 364 -24.39 20.81 -12.75
CA LYS A 364 -23.37 20.31 -11.81
C LYS A 364 -22.84 18.96 -12.27
N SER A 365 -21.57 18.68 -12.02
CA SER A 365 -20.96 17.36 -12.33
C SER A 365 -21.49 16.25 -11.41
N SER A 366 -22.02 15.15 -11.97
CA SER A 366 -22.43 13.99 -11.17
C SER A 366 -21.24 13.25 -10.53
N ILE A 367 -20.06 13.37 -11.13
CA ILE A 367 -18.80 12.88 -10.52
C ILE A 367 -18.56 13.60 -9.18
N THR A 368 -18.80 14.91 -9.14
CA THR A 368 -18.66 15.70 -7.91
C THR A 368 -19.70 15.30 -6.87
N TYR A 369 -20.93 15.00 -7.28
CA TYR A 369 -21.97 14.48 -6.39
C TYR A 369 -21.54 13.18 -5.70
N VAL A 370 -21.09 12.18 -6.47
CA VAL A 370 -20.63 10.88 -5.95
C VAL A 370 -19.41 11.05 -5.04
N ASN A 371 -18.40 11.82 -5.46
CA ASN A 371 -17.20 12.06 -4.66
C ASN A 371 -17.51 12.75 -3.32
N ASN A 372 -18.42 13.74 -3.33
CA ASN A 372 -18.85 14.41 -2.11
C ASN A 372 -19.64 13.44 -1.20
N ALA A 373 -20.47 12.56 -1.77
CA ALA A 373 -21.20 11.55 -1.01
C ALA A 373 -20.22 10.55 -0.34
N SER A 374 -19.21 10.07 -1.08
CA SER A 374 -18.13 9.23 -0.54
C SER A 374 -17.34 9.95 0.58
N GLN A 375 -17.13 11.27 0.45
CA GLN A 375 -16.49 12.07 1.50
C GLN A 375 -17.34 12.13 2.78
N VAL A 376 -18.66 12.27 2.67
CA VAL A 376 -19.60 12.22 3.80
C VAL A 376 -19.53 10.86 4.50
N VAL A 377 -19.53 9.74 3.76
CA VAL A 377 -19.39 8.39 4.32
C VAL A 377 -18.04 8.20 5.04
N ARG A 378 -16.94 8.72 4.49
CA ARG A 378 -15.63 8.68 5.15
C ARG A 378 -15.62 9.49 6.44
N SER A 379 -16.26 10.65 6.44
CA SER A 379 -16.42 11.48 7.64
C SER A 379 -17.23 10.76 8.72
N PHE A 380 -18.32 10.10 8.34
CA PHE A 380 -19.09 9.23 9.24
C PHE A 380 -18.23 8.12 9.83
N CYS A 381 -17.42 7.43 9.02
CA CYS A 381 -16.53 6.37 9.50
C CYS A 381 -15.52 6.90 10.55
N ASN A 382 -14.92 8.06 10.29
CA ASN A 382 -13.99 8.70 11.24
C ASN A 382 -14.71 9.12 12.54
N ALA A 383 -15.92 9.67 12.43
CA ALA A 383 -16.74 10.04 13.58
C ALA A 383 -17.15 8.82 14.41
N MET A 384 -17.53 7.71 13.75
CA MET A 384 -17.84 6.43 14.41
C MET A 384 -16.65 5.88 15.19
N LEU A 385 -15.44 5.92 14.63
CA LEU A 385 -14.22 5.49 15.34
C LEU A 385 -13.91 6.38 16.56
N SER A 386 -14.05 7.70 16.41
CA SER A 386 -13.89 8.66 17.52
C SER A 386 -14.93 8.43 18.63
N ALA A 387 -16.19 8.22 18.24
CA ALA A 387 -17.29 7.91 19.15
C ALA A 387 -17.05 6.59 19.90
N THR A 388 -16.58 5.55 19.19
CA THR A 388 -16.26 4.25 19.77
C THR A 388 -15.10 4.33 20.76
N ASN A 389 -14.04 5.09 20.44
CA ASN A 389 -12.92 5.32 21.34
C ASN A 389 -13.34 6.09 22.61
N THR A 390 -14.17 7.13 22.45
CA THR A 390 -14.71 7.91 23.57
C THR A 390 -15.55 7.01 24.49
N LEU A 391 -16.47 6.23 23.92
CA LEU A 391 -17.30 5.29 24.66
C LEU A 391 -16.46 4.22 25.38
N SER A 392 -15.44 3.67 24.73
CA SER A 392 -14.53 2.71 25.36
C SER A 392 -13.80 3.31 26.56
N ASN A 393 -13.30 4.55 26.42
CA ASN A 393 -12.62 5.25 27.51
C ASN A 393 -13.54 5.55 28.70
N ASN A 394 -14.80 5.90 28.44
CA ASN A 394 -15.78 6.13 29.51
C ASN A 394 -16.09 4.83 30.25
N LEU A 395 -16.34 3.74 29.53
CA LEU A 395 -16.61 2.41 30.12
C LEU A 395 -15.44 1.87 30.95
N ARG A 396 -14.19 2.20 30.60
CA ARG A 396 -13.00 1.85 31.40
C ARG A 396 -12.94 2.57 32.75
N LYS A 397 -13.58 3.74 32.88
CA LYS A 397 -13.66 4.50 34.13
C LYS A 397 -14.80 4.03 35.04
N THR A 398 -15.74 3.26 34.51
CA THR A 398 -16.91 2.78 35.26
C THR A 398 -16.61 1.43 35.90
N ASP A 399 -16.64 1.38 37.24
CA ASP A 399 -16.48 0.14 37.99
C ASP A 399 -17.59 -0.87 37.66
N GLY A 400 -17.20 -2.13 37.39
CA GLY A 400 -18.12 -3.22 37.06
C GLY A 400 -18.60 -3.25 35.59
N SER A 401 -17.98 -2.48 34.69
CA SER A 401 -18.30 -2.54 33.26
C SER A 401 -18.03 -3.94 32.69
N LYS A 402 -18.94 -4.42 31.82
CA LYS A 402 -18.79 -5.73 31.18
C LYS A 402 -17.69 -5.67 30.11
N PRO A 403 -16.90 -6.74 29.93
CA PRO A 403 -16.00 -6.88 28.79
C PRO A 403 -16.76 -6.70 27.47
N HIS A 404 -16.23 -5.87 26.57
CA HIS A 404 -16.87 -5.50 25.32
C HIS A 404 -15.85 -5.50 24.18
N SER A 405 -16.27 -5.90 22.98
CA SER A 405 -15.45 -5.74 21.77
C SER A 405 -15.75 -4.41 21.07
N THR A 406 -14.87 -4.02 20.15
CA THR A 406 -15.09 -2.81 19.32
C THR A 406 -16.37 -2.91 18.49
N GLU A 407 -16.74 -4.10 18.02
CA GLU A 407 -18.02 -4.33 17.34
C GLU A 407 -19.21 -4.10 18.26
N ASP A 408 -19.16 -4.55 19.52
CA ASP A 408 -20.23 -4.33 20.50
C ASP A 408 -20.47 -2.82 20.69
N LEU A 409 -19.39 -2.03 20.77
CA LEU A 409 -19.46 -0.58 20.92
C LEU A 409 -20.03 0.11 19.67
N ILE A 410 -19.65 -0.33 18.47
CA ILE A 410 -20.22 0.18 17.21
C ILE A 410 -21.73 -0.04 17.18
N VAL A 411 -22.20 -1.26 17.51
CA VAL A 411 -23.64 -1.56 17.56
C VAL A 411 -24.34 -0.68 18.60
N LYS A 412 -23.73 -0.51 19.77
CA LYS A 412 -24.27 0.34 20.85
C LYS A 412 -24.46 1.79 20.37
N VAL A 413 -23.47 2.38 19.68
CA VAL A 413 -23.59 3.73 19.10
C VAL A 413 -24.65 3.78 17.99
N LEU A 414 -24.67 2.81 17.07
CA LEU A 414 -25.64 2.77 15.96
C LEU A 414 -27.10 2.64 16.45
N ASN A 415 -27.33 1.98 17.58
CA ASN A 415 -28.67 1.86 18.18
C ASN A 415 -29.29 3.22 18.50
N HIS A 416 -28.52 4.21 18.98
CA HIS A 416 -29.03 5.56 19.27
C HIS A 416 -29.51 6.29 18.01
N PHE A 417 -28.98 5.91 16.86
CA PHE A 417 -29.32 6.47 15.55
C PHE A 417 -30.41 5.66 14.82
N GLY A 418 -30.91 4.57 15.42
CA GLY A 418 -31.85 3.67 14.73
C GLY A 418 -31.21 2.93 13.55
N LEU A 419 -29.87 2.79 13.53
CA LEU A 419 -29.10 2.19 12.44
C LEU A 419 -28.52 0.82 12.79
N ALA A 420 -29.07 0.15 13.80
CA ALA A 420 -28.63 -1.16 14.31
C ALA A 420 -28.51 -2.22 13.19
N GLU A 421 -29.46 -2.21 12.26
CA GLU A 421 -29.53 -3.14 11.13
C GLU A 421 -28.37 -2.97 10.15
N LEU A 422 -27.77 -1.78 10.08
CA LEU A 422 -26.59 -1.49 9.25
C LEU A 422 -25.28 -1.91 9.90
N SER A 423 -25.31 -2.50 11.11
CA SER A 423 -24.10 -2.90 11.84
C SER A 423 -23.13 -3.71 11.00
N LYS A 424 -23.62 -4.69 10.22
CA LYS A 424 -22.76 -5.51 9.34
C LYS A 424 -22.09 -4.68 8.24
N ASP A 425 -22.83 -3.78 7.61
CA ASP A 425 -22.32 -2.94 6.53
C ASP A 425 -21.32 -1.92 7.07
N VAL A 426 -21.63 -1.27 8.20
CA VAL A 426 -20.74 -0.32 8.87
C VAL A 426 -19.46 -1.01 9.37
N ILE A 427 -19.57 -2.20 9.99
CA ILE A 427 -18.38 -2.97 10.41
C ILE A 427 -17.56 -3.39 9.19
N SER A 428 -18.19 -3.72 8.06
CA SER A 428 -17.47 -4.01 6.81
C SER A 428 -16.72 -2.78 6.29
N LEU A 429 -17.35 -1.59 6.28
CA LEU A 429 -16.73 -0.31 5.91
C LEU A 429 -15.59 0.11 6.84
N LEU A 430 -15.71 -0.25 8.12
CA LEU A 430 -14.71 0.03 9.13
C LEU A 430 -13.64 -1.06 9.21
N SER A 431 -13.84 -2.25 8.63
CA SER A 431 -13.02 -3.45 8.87
C SER A 431 -11.52 -3.20 8.74
N ALA A 432 -11.09 -2.59 7.63
CA ALA A 432 -9.69 -2.19 7.42
C ALA A 432 -9.25 -1.15 8.47
N ARG A 433 -10.08 -0.12 8.72
CA ARG A 433 -9.82 0.97 9.69
C ARG A 433 -9.92 0.54 11.15
N LEU A 434 -10.40 -0.66 11.45
CA LEU A 434 -10.41 -1.26 12.78
C LEU A 434 -9.12 -2.00 13.07
N SER A 435 -8.35 -2.33 12.04
CA SER A 435 -7.06 -3.02 12.16
C SER A 435 -5.90 -2.08 12.47
N PHE A 436 -6.13 -0.77 12.51
CA PHE A 436 -5.16 0.26 12.85
C PHE A 436 -5.87 1.55 13.29
N ARG A 437 -5.15 2.49 13.89
CA ARG A 437 -5.55 3.85 14.22
C ARG A 437 -4.71 4.81 13.40
N VAL A 438 -5.39 5.67 12.65
CA VAL A 438 -4.72 6.68 11.81
C VAL A 438 -3.99 7.68 12.70
N GLN A 439 -2.66 7.71 12.62
CA GLN A 439 -1.84 8.74 13.23
C GLN A 439 -1.77 9.94 12.28
N LYS A 440 -2.60 10.97 12.52
CA LYS A 440 -2.73 12.13 11.63
C LYS A 440 -1.42 12.89 11.46
N ASP A 441 -0.61 12.94 12.52
CA ASP A 441 0.65 13.68 12.56
C ASP A 441 1.74 13.07 11.67
N TYR A 442 1.52 11.87 11.13
CA TYR A 442 2.50 11.12 10.33
C TYR A 442 2.00 10.80 8.91
N LYS A 443 0.90 11.43 8.46
CA LYS A 443 0.41 11.24 7.10
C LYS A 443 1.38 11.83 6.07
N SER A 444 1.92 10.96 5.24
CA SER A 444 2.78 11.32 4.10
C SER A 444 2.00 11.86 2.90
N TYR A 445 0.69 11.62 2.87
CA TYR A 445 -0.18 11.93 1.72
C TYR A 445 0.35 11.26 0.43
N SER A 446 0.65 9.98 0.53
CA SER A 446 0.99 9.08 -0.58
C SER A 446 -0.18 8.16 -0.92
N TYR A 447 -0.06 7.40 -2.02
CA TYR A 447 -0.97 6.28 -2.31
C TYR A 447 -1.06 5.30 -1.14
N HIS A 448 0.00 5.16 -0.33
CA HIS A 448 -0.01 4.25 0.81
C HIS A 448 -1.03 4.64 1.88
N ASP A 449 -1.24 5.94 2.10
CA ASP A 449 -2.20 6.49 3.07
C ASP A 449 -3.58 6.76 2.47
N SER A 450 -3.63 6.93 1.14
CA SER A 450 -4.83 7.32 0.41
C SER A 450 -5.47 6.21 -0.40
N GLY A 451 -4.85 5.06 -0.62
CA GLY A 451 -5.38 3.95 -1.43
C GLY A 451 -6.14 4.40 -2.70
N PHE A 452 -7.27 3.75 -3.02
CA PHE A 452 -8.10 4.14 -4.17
C PHE A 452 -9.59 3.90 -3.93
N GLU A 453 -10.42 4.51 -4.77
CA GLU A 453 -11.87 4.37 -4.79
C GLU A 453 -12.35 4.02 -6.20
N ILE A 454 -13.32 3.10 -6.30
CA ILE A 454 -14.04 2.80 -7.54
C ILE A 454 -15.53 2.99 -7.26
N ALA A 455 -16.20 3.82 -8.05
CA ALA A 455 -17.66 3.99 -8.00
C ALA A 455 -18.28 3.59 -9.34
N LYS A 456 -19.26 2.67 -9.29
CA LYS A 456 -20.04 2.21 -10.45
C LYS A 456 -21.44 2.77 -10.34
N VAL A 457 -21.76 3.73 -11.19
CA VAL A 457 -23.07 4.39 -11.25
C VAL A 457 -23.93 3.70 -12.32
N SER A 458 -25.11 3.23 -11.91
CA SER A 458 -26.07 2.56 -12.80
C SER A 458 -27.50 2.71 -12.28
N LYS A 459 -28.49 2.32 -13.10
CA LYS A 459 -29.86 2.11 -12.62
C LYS A 459 -29.89 1.00 -11.57
N PHE A 460 -30.87 1.07 -10.67
CA PHE A 460 -31.11 0.03 -9.67
C PHE A 460 -31.54 -1.28 -10.34
N SER A 461 -32.42 -1.20 -11.33
CA SER A 461 -32.81 -2.32 -12.18
C SER A 461 -33.40 -1.83 -13.51
N GLU A 462 -33.70 -2.74 -14.43
CA GLU A 462 -34.40 -2.39 -15.68
C GLU A 462 -35.80 -1.77 -15.45
N LEU A 463 -36.45 -2.10 -14.33
CA LEU A 463 -37.78 -1.59 -13.98
C LEU A 463 -37.72 -0.38 -13.02
N ASP A 464 -36.54 -0.06 -12.50
CA ASP A 464 -36.33 0.99 -11.51
C ASP A 464 -35.20 1.92 -11.96
N ASN A 465 -35.60 3.09 -12.45
CA ASN A 465 -34.71 4.12 -12.98
C ASN A 465 -33.93 4.87 -11.89
N THR A 466 -34.15 4.59 -10.60
CA THR A 466 -33.37 5.24 -9.55
C THR A 466 -31.89 4.88 -9.67
N ALA A 467 -31.04 5.85 -9.39
CA ALA A 467 -29.60 5.67 -9.45
C ALA A 467 -29.09 4.88 -8.25
N THR A 468 -28.06 4.09 -8.51
CA THR A 468 -27.19 3.44 -7.52
C THR A 468 -25.76 3.81 -7.82
N ALA A 469 -24.93 3.87 -6.78
CA ALA A 469 -23.49 4.09 -6.93
C ALA A 469 -22.75 3.08 -6.06
N ALA A 470 -22.52 1.87 -6.62
CA ALA A 470 -21.79 0.81 -5.95
C ALA A 470 -20.31 1.21 -5.83
N THR A 471 -19.89 1.51 -4.60
CA THR A 471 -18.60 2.12 -4.29
C THR A 471 -17.74 1.13 -3.51
N PHE A 472 -16.52 0.93 -3.97
CA PHE A 472 -15.46 0.22 -3.26
C PHE A 472 -14.37 1.21 -2.85
N GLU A 473 -13.89 1.09 -1.62
CA GLU A 473 -12.78 1.88 -1.10
C GLU A 473 -11.68 0.96 -0.57
N LEU A 474 -10.48 1.07 -1.15
CA LEU A 474 -9.26 0.63 -0.48
C LEU A 474 -8.76 1.80 0.37
N ALA A 475 -8.98 1.72 1.69
CA ALA A 475 -8.70 2.84 2.60
C ALA A 475 -7.21 3.22 2.64
N LEU A 476 -6.32 2.22 2.58
CA LEU A 476 -4.87 2.33 2.53
C LEU A 476 -4.25 1.05 1.96
N THR A 477 -2.95 1.08 1.66
CA THR A 477 -2.21 -0.08 1.13
C THR A 477 -1.66 -0.98 2.25
N PRO A 478 -1.22 -2.22 1.95
CA PRO A 478 -0.50 -3.05 2.91
C PRO A 478 0.67 -2.35 3.61
N THR A 479 1.48 -1.59 2.87
CA THR A 479 2.60 -0.82 3.43
C THR A 479 2.11 0.27 4.38
N GLY A 480 1.04 0.98 4.00
CA GLY A 480 0.42 1.99 4.86
C GLY A 480 -0.12 1.39 6.16
N LEU A 481 -0.67 0.18 6.11
CA LEU A 481 -1.15 -0.54 7.29
C LEU A 481 0.00 -0.83 8.26
N LEU A 482 1.11 -1.35 7.72
CA LEU A 482 2.29 -1.70 8.49
C LEU A 482 2.95 -0.47 9.13
N ALA A 483 3.01 0.65 8.40
CA ALA A 483 3.49 1.92 8.95
C ALA A 483 2.63 2.39 10.13
N ASN A 484 1.29 2.34 10.01
CA ASN A 484 0.41 2.71 11.11
C ASN A 484 0.58 1.80 12.34
N TRP A 485 0.80 0.49 12.17
CA TRP A 485 1.09 -0.40 13.30
C TRP A 485 2.32 0.04 14.08
N VAL A 486 3.42 0.36 13.39
CA VAL A 486 4.65 0.84 14.03
C VAL A 486 4.41 2.18 14.74
N LEU A 487 3.70 3.10 14.09
CA LEU A 487 3.37 4.42 14.66
C LEU A 487 2.42 4.33 15.87
N GLU A 488 1.65 3.25 16.01
CA GLU A 488 0.83 2.95 17.20
C GLU A 488 1.59 2.28 18.34
N GLY A 489 2.88 1.98 18.16
CA GLY A 489 3.74 1.38 19.17
C GLY A 489 4.06 -0.09 18.97
N ALA A 490 3.63 -0.71 17.85
CA ALA A 490 4.01 -2.09 17.58
C ALA A 490 5.51 -2.20 17.25
N GLN A 491 6.12 -3.23 17.81
CA GLN A 491 7.51 -3.58 17.54
C GLN A 491 7.51 -4.76 16.59
N ILE A 492 8.13 -4.64 15.42
CA ILE A 492 8.01 -5.63 14.35
C ILE A 492 9.39 -6.15 13.98
N LEU A 493 9.55 -7.48 13.97
CA LEU A 493 10.74 -8.16 13.46
C LEU A 493 10.36 -8.92 12.18
N GLY A 494 10.73 -8.38 11.02
CA GLY A 494 10.50 -8.98 9.71
C GLY A 494 11.68 -9.86 9.30
N ILE A 495 11.44 -11.17 9.13
CA ILE A 495 12.49 -12.14 8.80
C ILE A 495 12.19 -12.81 7.46
N SER A 496 13.18 -12.84 6.56
CA SER A 496 13.13 -13.57 5.30
C SER A 496 14.54 -13.72 4.72
N ALA A 497 14.73 -14.53 3.68
CA ALA A 497 15.98 -14.49 2.90
C ALA A 497 16.07 -13.20 2.07
N THR A 498 14.93 -12.68 1.64
CA THR A 498 14.80 -11.55 0.71
C THR A 498 14.02 -10.40 1.34
N ALA A 499 14.12 -10.22 2.66
CA ALA A 499 13.34 -9.25 3.43
C ALA A 499 13.55 -7.80 2.94
N THR A 500 14.76 -7.50 2.48
CA THR A 500 15.24 -6.20 2.01
C THR A 500 15.09 -6.01 0.49
N SER A 501 14.43 -6.94 -0.22
CA SER A 501 14.19 -6.81 -1.67
C SER A 501 13.35 -5.55 -1.97
N PRO A 502 13.77 -4.69 -2.92
CA PRO A 502 13.14 -3.40 -3.14
C PRO A 502 11.85 -3.43 -4.00
N SER A 503 11.38 -4.62 -4.42
CA SER A 503 10.14 -4.75 -5.21
C SER A 503 8.90 -4.38 -4.38
N ALA A 504 8.02 -3.53 -4.91
CA ALA A 504 6.80 -3.07 -4.25
C ALA A 504 5.57 -3.93 -4.53
N ILE A 505 5.62 -4.71 -5.61
CA ILE A 505 4.57 -5.67 -5.98
C ILE A 505 4.73 -6.96 -5.18
N HIS A 506 5.98 -7.33 -4.89
CA HIS A 506 6.34 -8.59 -4.28
C HIS A 506 6.94 -8.46 -2.87
N ASN A 507 7.07 -7.25 -2.34
CA ASN A 507 7.41 -6.94 -0.95
C ASN A 507 6.64 -5.67 -0.55
N PHE A 508 6.73 -5.27 0.72
CA PHE A 508 6.30 -3.94 1.14
C PHE A 508 7.17 -2.85 0.51
N ASP A 509 6.62 -1.66 0.34
CA ASP A 509 7.40 -0.51 -0.13
C ASP A 509 8.37 -0.05 0.98
N LEU A 510 9.60 -0.56 0.92
CA LEU A 510 10.62 -0.28 1.94
C LEU A 510 11.10 1.18 1.92
N ALA A 511 11.14 1.82 0.75
CA ALA A 511 11.54 3.23 0.63
C ALA A 511 10.49 4.13 1.28
N TYR A 512 9.21 3.80 1.14
CA TYR A 512 8.13 4.47 1.85
C TYR A 512 8.25 4.29 3.37
N LEU A 513 8.48 3.05 3.84
CA LEU A 513 8.62 2.77 5.27
C LEU A 513 9.80 3.54 5.87
N ASP A 514 10.95 3.51 5.22
CA ASP A 514 12.15 4.27 5.63
C ASP A 514 11.84 5.78 5.73
N ASN A 515 11.22 6.36 4.70
CA ASN A 515 10.87 7.79 4.68
C ASN A 515 9.86 8.20 5.77
N VAL A 516 8.90 7.35 6.13
CA VAL A 516 7.84 7.69 7.10
C VAL A 516 8.25 7.37 8.54
N LEU A 517 9.05 6.32 8.73
CA LEU A 517 9.42 5.82 10.05
C LEU A 517 10.78 6.36 10.52
N GLY A 518 11.66 6.78 9.61
CA GLY A 518 13.00 7.28 9.93
C GLY A 518 13.78 6.27 10.78
N ASP A 519 14.31 6.71 11.91
CA ASP A 519 15.06 5.87 12.86
C ASP A 519 14.30 4.63 13.40
N LYS A 520 12.97 4.63 13.28
CA LYS A 520 12.13 3.47 13.64
C LYS A 520 12.20 2.34 12.59
N PHE A 521 12.72 2.61 11.39
CA PHE A 521 13.01 1.61 10.37
C PHE A 521 14.45 1.13 10.49
N LYS A 522 14.65 -0.05 11.07
CA LYS A 522 15.96 -0.62 11.39
C LYS A 522 16.35 -1.69 10.37
N GLN A 523 17.61 -1.69 9.99
CA GLN A 523 18.22 -2.71 9.16
C GLN A 523 19.47 -3.28 9.84
N LEU A 524 19.92 -4.45 9.38
CA LEU A 524 21.18 -5.02 9.82
C LEU A 524 22.35 -4.07 9.49
N SER A 525 23.16 -3.78 10.50
CA SER A 525 24.44 -3.10 10.30
C SER A 525 25.38 -3.95 9.46
N GLU A 526 26.34 -3.31 8.79
CA GLU A 526 27.36 -4.03 8.01
C GLU A 526 28.14 -5.04 8.85
N LEU A 527 28.40 -4.73 10.13
CA LEU A 527 29.07 -5.66 11.06
C LEU A 527 28.21 -6.90 11.35
N GLN A 528 26.90 -6.72 11.55
CA GLN A 528 25.97 -7.84 11.74
C GLN A 528 25.84 -8.68 10.46
N LYS A 529 25.72 -8.06 9.28
CA LYS A 529 25.70 -8.77 7.99
C LYS A 529 26.94 -9.62 7.80
N GLN A 530 28.13 -9.08 8.07
CA GLN A 530 29.40 -9.80 8.01
C GLN A 530 29.47 -10.94 9.04
N GLY A 531 28.97 -10.73 10.25
CA GLY A 531 28.85 -11.78 11.27
C GLY A 531 27.99 -12.95 10.80
N ILE A 532 26.77 -12.65 10.34
CA ILE A 532 25.82 -13.63 9.82
C ILE A 532 26.40 -14.37 8.61
N GLN A 533 27.09 -13.67 7.70
CA GLN A 533 27.70 -14.30 6.54
C GLN A 533 28.86 -15.23 6.92
N ARG A 534 29.71 -14.85 7.88
CA ARG A 534 30.75 -15.74 8.41
C ARG A 534 30.15 -16.99 9.05
N GLU A 535 29.07 -16.84 9.82
CA GLU A 535 28.33 -17.97 10.38
C GLU A 535 27.80 -18.89 9.26
N TYR A 536 27.17 -18.32 8.22
CA TYR A 536 26.65 -19.07 7.08
C TYR A 536 27.74 -19.89 6.38
N LEU A 537 28.87 -19.26 6.03
CA LEU A 537 29.99 -19.94 5.38
C LEU A 537 30.62 -21.02 6.26
N SER A 538 30.71 -20.80 7.58
CA SER A 538 31.21 -21.82 8.52
C SER A 538 30.31 -23.05 8.61
N LYS A 539 29.00 -22.87 8.44
CA LYS A 539 28.00 -23.95 8.41
C LYS A 539 27.84 -24.57 7.02
N ARG A 540 28.43 -23.98 5.98
CA ARG A 540 28.28 -24.35 4.58
C ARG A 540 29.63 -24.30 3.87
N ARG A 541 30.51 -25.23 4.23
CA ARG A 541 31.91 -25.30 3.78
C ARG A 541 32.08 -25.89 2.37
N TYR A 542 31.25 -25.45 1.41
CA TYR A 542 31.24 -25.97 0.03
C TYR A 542 32.64 -25.95 -0.61
N LYS A 543 33.35 -24.82 -0.48
CA LYS A 543 34.67 -24.62 -1.07
C LYS A 543 35.74 -25.53 -0.45
N GLU A 544 35.74 -25.67 0.87
CA GLU A 544 36.68 -26.52 1.60
C GLU A 544 36.44 -28.01 1.29
N CYS A 545 35.18 -28.41 1.28
CA CYS A 545 34.76 -29.78 1.01
C CYS A 545 34.72 -30.13 -0.49
N LYS A 546 35.06 -29.18 -1.39
CA LYS A 546 35.10 -29.34 -2.85
C LYS A 546 33.78 -29.84 -3.44
N VAL A 547 32.66 -29.29 -2.97
CA VAL A 547 31.35 -29.47 -3.62
C VAL A 547 31.33 -28.59 -4.86
N ASP A 548 31.05 -29.18 -6.02
CA ASP A 548 30.97 -28.48 -7.31
C ASP A 548 29.52 -28.11 -7.64
N ILE A 549 29.30 -26.87 -8.09
CA ILE A 549 27.99 -26.37 -8.51
C ILE A 549 28.04 -26.12 -10.02
N ASN A 550 27.45 -27.03 -10.77
CA ASN A 550 27.41 -26.99 -12.22
C ASN A 550 26.17 -26.20 -12.69
N VAL A 551 26.41 -25.06 -13.33
CA VAL A 551 25.36 -24.15 -13.80
C VAL A 551 25.24 -24.27 -15.33
N LEU A 552 24.03 -24.59 -15.82
CA LEU A 552 23.77 -24.93 -17.22
C LEU A 552 22.48 -24.27 -17.74
N SER A 553 22.54 -23.65 -18.92
CA SER A 553 21.35 -23.17 -19.62
C SER A 553 20.71 -24.29 -20.45
N ILE A 554 19.37 -24.38 -20.47
CA ILE A 554 18.59 -25.37 -21.22
C ILE A 554 17.81 -24.67 -22.33
N SER A 555 18.06 -25.06 -23.58
CA SER A 555 17.32 -24.58 -24.76
C SER A 555 16.28 -25.60 -25.21
N GLU A 556 15.32 -25.16 -26.03
CA GLU A 556 14.32 -26.03 -26.66
C GLU A 556 14.94 -27.08 -27.60
N ASN A 557 16.19 -26.88 -28.04
CA ASN A 557 16.91 -27.75 -28.95
C ASN A 557 17.62 -28.93 -28.26
N GLU A 558 17.64 -28.98 -26.92
CA GLU A 558 18.20 -30.10 -26.13
C GLU A 558 17.52 -31.45 -26.43
N LEU A 559 16.27 -31.40 -26.87
CA LEU A 559 15.48 -32.55 -27.27
C LEU A 559 15.50 -32.74 -28.79
N ARG A 560 16.38 -33.61 -29.29
CA ARG A 560 16.43 -34.00 -30.72
C ARG A 560 15.07 -34.53 -31.19
N GLY A 561 14.46 -33.85 -32.16
CA GLY A 561 13.12 -34.18 -32.70
C GLY A 561 11.95 -33.61 -31.90
N GLY A 562 12.21 -32.94 -30.77
CA GLY A 562 11.20 -32.29 -29.93
C GLY A 562 10.15 -33.21 -29.31
N ILE A 563 9.15 -32.60 -28.69
CA ILE A 563 7.98 -33.29 -28.11
C ILE A 563 7.21 -34.07 -29.16
N GLU A 564 7.17 -33.61 -30.40
CA GLU A 564 6.44 -34.26 -31.50
C GLU A 564 6.93 -35.69 -31.73
N PHE A 565 8.24 -35.92 -31.72
CA PHE A 565 8.81 -37.24 -31.86
C PHE A 565 8.43 -38.15 -30.69
N LEU A 566 8.60 -37.67 -29.44
CA LEU A 566 8.26 -38.44 -28.25
C LEU A 566 6.77 -38.76 -28.16
N TYR A 567 5.92 -37.83 -28.58
CA TYR A 567 4.48 -38.02 -28.53
C TYR A 567 3.98 -38.99 -29.60
N LYS A 568 4.57 -38.98 -30.80
CA LYS A 568 4.33 -40.02 -31.83
C LYS A 568 4.69 -41.41 -31.30
N GLU A 569 5.83 -41.54 -30.61
CA GLU A 569 6.26 -42.79 -30.00
C GLU A 569 5.31 -43.26 -28.88
N PHE A 570 4.83 -42.34 -28.05
CA PHE A 570 3.83 -42.61 -27.02
C PHE A 570 2.50 -43.13 -27.60
N LEU A 571 2.05 -42.56 -28.72
CA LEU A 571 0.79 -42.96 -29.36
C LEU A 571 0.90 -44.28 -30.14
N GLY A 572 2.10 -44.71 -30.53
CA GLY A 572 2.34 -45.99 -31.21
C GLY A 572 1.72 -46.12 -32.60
N THR A 573 1.22 -45.02 -33.18
CA THR A 573 0.52 -45.00 -34.47
C THR A 573 1.08 -43.91 -35.39
N ASN A 574 1.07 -44.15 -36.70
CA ASN A 574 1.44 -43.15 -37.69
C ASN A 574 0.30 -42.13 -37.81
N ILE A 575 0.53 -40.90 -37.34
CA ILE A 575 -0.45 -39.81 -37.30
C ILE A 575 0.04 -38.68 -38.21
N ASP A 576 -0.87 -38.14 -39.01
CA ASP A 576 -0.66 -36.95 -39.86
C ASP A 576 -0.26 -35.73 -38.99
N GLU A 577 0.56 -34.82 -39.53
CA GLU A 577 1.03 -33.60 -38.86
C GLU A 577 -0.13 -32.73 -38.34
N LEU A 578 -1.22 -32.58 -39.10
CA LEU A 578 -2.38 -31.77 -38.69
C LEU A 578 -3.14 -32.38 -37.51
N MET A 579 -3.24 -33.71 -37.45
CA MET A 579 -3.84 -34.41 -36.31
C MET A 579 -2.92 -34.38 -35.08
N LEU A 580 -1.61 -34.47 -35.28
CA LEU A 580 -0.63 -34.39 -34.22
C LEU A 580 -0.68 -33.01 -33.54
N GLU A 581 -0.74 -31.93 -34.31
CA GLU A 581 -0.81 -30.58 -33.77
C GLU A 581 -2.08 -30.37 -32.93
N ASN A 582 -3.24 -30.83 -33.42
CA ASN A 582 -4.49 -30.77 -32.67
C ASN A 582 -4.43 -31.56 -31.35
N ARG A 583 -3.83 -32.76 -31.36
CA ARG A 583 -3.64 -33.54 -30.13
C ARG A 583 -2.64 -32.89 -29.18
N LEU A 584 -1.59 -32.25 -29.68
CA LEU A 584 -0.65 -31.50 -28.84
C LEU A 584 -1.29 -30.26 -28.23
N CYS A 585 -2.16 -29.56 -28.97
CA CYS A 585 -2.98 -28.48 -28.42
C CYS A 585 -3.83 -28.97 -27.24
N GLN A 586 -4.45 -30.15 -27.35
CA GLN A 586 -5.22 -30.77 -26.27
C GLN A 586 -4.32 -31.20 -25.10
N LEU A 587 -3.20 -31.88 -25.38
CA LEU A 587 -2.24 -32.38 -24.38
C LEU A 587 -1.66 -31.25 -23.52
N LEU A 588 -1.38 -30.11 -24.14
CA LEU A 588 -0.71 -28.97 -23.51
C LEU A 588 -1.69 -27.86 -23.08
N GLU A 589 -2.99 -28.07 -23.25
CA GLU A 589 -4.04 -27.08 -22.99
C GLU A 589 -3.77 -25.73 -23.68
N ALA A 590 -3.28 -25.80 -24.93
CA ALA A 590 -2.85 -24.64 -25.70
C ALA A 590 -3.77 -24.40 -26.91
N SER A 591 -3.95 -23.12 -27.27
CA SER A 591 -4.59 -22.75 -28.54
C SER A 591 -3.61 -22.95 -29.72
N PRO A 592 -4.09 -23.09 -30.96
CA PRO A 592 -3.24 -23.14 -32.15
C PRO A 592 -2.30 -21.93 -32.27
N LYS A 593 -2.70 -20.76 -31.78
CA LYS A 593 -1.85 -19.55 -31.78
C LYS A 593 -0.71 -19.60 -30.76
N SER A 594 -0.86 -20.38 -29.69
CA SER A 594 0.10 -20.48 -28.58
C SER A 594 0.86 -21.81 -28.55
N ILE A 595 0.64 -22.68 -29.53
CA ILE A 595 1.21 -24.04 -29.52
C ILE A 595 2.73 -24.05 -29.64
N SER A 596 3.32 -23.12 -30.41
CA SER A 596 4.78 -22.98 -30.52
C SER A 596 5.41 -22.69 -29.16
N PHE A 597 4.85 -21.73 -28.42
CA PHE A 597 5.27 -21.41 -27.06
C PHE A 597 5.14 -22.61 -26.12
N ALA A 598 4.01 -23.33 -26.18
CA ALA A 598 3.76 -24.51 -25.34
C ALA A 598 4.74 -25.65 -25.66
N LYS A 599 5.03 -25.92 -26.95
CA LYS A 599 6.03 -26.90 -27.40
C LYS A 599 7.42 -26.55 -26.87
N ASN A 600 7.86 -25.30 -27.04
CA ASN A 600 9.16 -24.85 -26.56
C ASN A 600 9.32 -25.04 -25.06
N ARG A 601 8.30 -24.67 -24.28
CA ARG A 601 8.28 -24.82 -22.82
C ARG A 601 8.43 -26.28 -22.38
N VAL A 602 7.68 -27.20 -22.98
CA VAL A 602 7.79 -28.64 -22.65
C VAL A 602 9.10 -29.25 -23.12
N ASN A 603 9.61 -28.84 -24.29
CA ASN A 603 10.90 -29.31 -24.79
C ASN A 603 12.03 -29.02 -23.81
N LYS A 604 12.05 -27.83 -23.20
CA LYS A 604 13.05 -27.48 -22.17
C LYS A 604 12.90 -28.31 -20.91
N LEU A 605 11.66 -28.49 -20.42
CA LEU A 605 11.38 -29.35 -19.26
C LEU A 605 11.89 -30.79 -19.49
N ILE A 606 11.54 -31.39 -20.63
CA ILE A 606 12.00 -32.75 -20.97
C ILE A 606 13.52 -32.77 -21.22
N GLY A 607 14.07 -31.71 -21.81
CA GLY A 607 15.52 -31.52 -21.97
C GLY A 607 16.27 -31.57 -20.64
N ALA A 608 15.78 -30.86 -19.62
CA ALA A 608 16.31 -30.90 -18.27
C ALA A 608 16.22 -32.29 -17.64
N ILE A 609 15.07 -32.97 -17.79
CA ILE A 609 14.88 -34.35 -17.30
C ILE A 609 15.86 -35.33 -17.95
N LYS A 610 16.05 -35.23 -19.27
CA LYS A 610 17.00 -36.04 -20.03
C LYS A 610 18.45 -35.75 -19.63
N ARG A 611 18.79 -34.51 -19.24
CA ARG A 611 20.12 -34.16 -18.76
C ARG A 611 20.37 -34.76 -17.38
N PHE A 612 19.41 -34.63 -16.48
CA PHE A 612 19.43 -35.20 -15.14
C PHE A 612 19.50 -36.73 -15.14
N SER A 613 18.76 -37.41 -16.03
CA SER A 613 18.80 -38.87 -16.11
C SER A 613 20.18 -39.41 -16.44
N LYS A 614 20.98 -38.66 -17.21
CA LYS A 614 22.37 -39.00 -17.57
C LYS A 614 23.41 -38.64 -16.51
N HIS A 615 23.05 -37.87 -15.48
CA HIS A 615 23.98 -37.53 -14.39
C HIS A 615 24.41 -38.80 -13.65
N HIS A 616 25.65 -38.91 -13.18
CA HIS A 616 26.12 -40.15 -12.55
C HIS A 616 25.64 -40.28 -11.09
N SER A 617 25.72 -39.20 -10.30
CA SER A 617 25.41 -39.19 -8.85
C SER A 617 24.01 -38.67 -8.48
N ASN A 618 23.49 -37.69 -9.20
CA ASN A 618 22.30 -36.95 -8.78
C ASN A 618 21.02 -37.77 -8.90
N ARG A 619 20.18 -37.68 -7.87
CA ARG A 619 18.98 -38.51 -7.69
C ARG A 619 17.70 -37.72 -7.48
N TYR A 620 17.78 -36.42 -7.25
CA TYR A 620 16.60 -35.63 -6.90
C TYR A 620 16.51 -34.29 -7.65
N LEU A 621 15.68 -34.28 -8.70
CA LEU A 621 15.43 -33.11 -9.55
C LEU A 621 14.14 -32.38 -9.19
N PHE A 622 14.24 -31.07 -8.94
CA PHE A 622 13.10 -30.15 -8.86
C PHE A 622 12.94 -29.33 -10.13
N CYS A 623 11.77 -29.40 -10.76
CA CYS A 623 11.42 -28.55 -11.89
C CYS A 623 10.48 -27.43 -11.43
N MET A 624 10.98 -26.20 -11.39
CA MET A 624 10.30 -24.99 -10.95
C MET A 624 9.61 -24.30 -12.12
N LEU A 625 8.30 -24.48 -12.23
CA LEU A 625 7.51 -23.98 -13.36
C LEU A 625 6.66 -22.75 -13.01
N ASN A 626 6.27 -21.97 -14.03
CA ASN A 626 5.31 -20.87 -13.88
C ASN A 626 3.89 -21.38 -13.55
N ASN A 627 3.45 -22.39 -14.30
CA ASN A 627 2.14 -23.03 -14.19
C ASN A 627 2.29 -24.55 -14.32
N SER A 628 1.53 -25.30 -13.55
CA SER A 628 1.52 -26.76 -13.65
C SER A 628 0.72 -27.22 -14.87
N TYR A 629 1.19 -28.29 -15.53
CA TYR A 629 0.42 -29.01 -16.55
C TYR A 629 -0.71 -29.82 -15.90
N LYS A 630 -1.83 -29.96 -16.61
CA LYS A 630 -3.04 -30.65 -16.18
C LYS A 630 -3.47 -31.67 -17.24
N GLY A 631 -4.41 -32.53 -16.86
CA GLY A 631 -4.98 -33.55 -17.75
C GLY A 631 -4.37 -34.94 -17.56
N ASN A 632 -5.23 -35.96 -17.63
CA ASN A 632 -4.84 -37.36 -17.44
C ASN A 632 -3.91 -37.87 -18.56
N GLU A 633 -4.12 -37.41 -19.80
CA GLU A 633 -3.27 -37.79 -20.93
C GLU A 633 -1.84 -37.24 -20.78
N PHE A 634 -1.70 -36.00 -20.30
CA PHE A 634 -0.39 -35.41 -20.00
C PHE A 634 0.35 -36.22 -18.93
N PHE A 635 -0.32 -36.63 -17.85
CA PHE A 635 0.30 -37.46 -16.81
C PHE A 635 0.76 -38.82 -17.34
N LYS A 636 -0.05 -39.49 -18.18
CA LYS A 636 0.36 -40.73 -18.84
C LYS A 636 1.54 -40.54 -19.80
N PHE A 637 1.57 -39.42 -20.52
CA PHE A 637 2.69 -39.08 -21.38
C PHE A 637 3.98 -38.86 -20.58
N MET A 638 3.91 -38.15 -19.46
CA MET A 638 5.06 -37.96 -18.57
C MET A 638 5.52 -39.27 -17.91
N GLU A 639 4.61 -40.18 -17.58
CA GLU A 639 4.98 -41.53 -17.13
C GLU A 639 5.78 -42.28 -18.21
N PHE A 640 5.37 -42.19 -19.47
CA PHE A 640 6.14 -42.72 -20.60
C PHE A 640 7.53 -42.08 -20.72
N VAL A 641 7.62 -40.75 -20.61
CA VAL A 641 8.90 -40.02 -20.60
C VAL A 641 9.80 -40.50 -19.46
N GLY A 642 9.24 -40.71 -18.27
CA GLY A 642 9.93 -41.26 -17.12
C GLY A 642 10.53 -42.64 -17.39
N ARG A 643 9.72 -43.58 -17.89
CA ARG A 643 10.18 -44.93 -18.26
C ARG A 643 11.27 -44.90 -19.32
N LYS A 644 11.13 -44.04 -20.34
CA LYS A 644 12.11 -43.89 -21.43
C LYS A 644 13.47 -43.40 -20.93
N TYR A 645 13.49 -42.51 -19.96
CA TYR A 645 14.73 -41.94 -19.41
C TYR A 645 15.18 -42.58 -18.08
N GLY A 646 14.49 -43.61 -17.58
CA GLY A 646 14.85 -44.28 -16.34
C GLY A 646 14.70 -43.41 -15.10
N VAL A 647 13.67 -42.56 -15.06
CA VAL A 647 13.36 -41.69 -13.92
C VAL A 647 11.90 -41.81 -13.51
N ARG A 648 11.60 -41.59 -12.23
CA ARG A 648 10.24 -41.55 -11.71
C ARG A 648 9.76 -40.11 -11.57
N ILE A 649 8.67 -39.78 -12.25
CA ILE A 649 8.15 -38.41 -12.34
C ILE A 649 6.92 -38.27 -11.45
N PHE A 650 6.88 -37.19 -10.68
CA PHE A 650 5.74 -36.79 -9.88
C PHE A 650 5.24 -35.43 -10.37
N GLU A 651 4.07 -35.43 -11.03
CA GLU A 651 3.47 -34.24 -11.62
C GLU A 651 2.54 -33.50 -10.65
N ASN A 652 2.45 -32.18 -10.88
CA ASN A 652 1.47 -31.28 -10.26
C ASN A 652 1.52 -31.31 -8.72
N ILE A 653 2.72 -31.33 -8.15
CA ILE A 653 2.90 -31.15 -6.71
C ILE A 653 2.60 -29.67 -6.38
N ASN A 654 1.35 -29.40 -6.01
CA ASN A 654 0.83 -28.07 -5.69
C ASN A 654 0.51 -27.91 -4.19
N ALA A 655 0.27 -26.67 -3.73
CA ALA A 655 -0.07 -26.31 -2.33
C ALA A 655 -1.19 -27.16 -1.71
N ALA A 656 -2.14 -27.65 -2.50
CA ALA A 656 -3.23 -28.51 -2.04
C ALA A 656 -2.85 -30.00 -2.00
N SER A 657 -2.02 -30.46 -2.93
CA SER A 657 -1.47 -31.82 -3.00
C SER A 657 -0.45 -32.09 -1.89
N PHE A 658 0.12 -31.01 -1.33
CA PHE A 658 0.90 -31.01 -0.10
C PHE A 658 0.08 -31.29 1.17
N ARG A 659 -1.27 -31.24 1.09
CA ARG A 659 -2.18 -31.71 2.17
C ARG A 659 -2.52 -33.20 2.05
N ASN A 660 -2.07 -33.87 0.98
CA ASN A 660 -2.31 -35.28 0.71
C ASN A 660 -1.00 -36.08 0.77
N GLU A 661 -1.11 -37.39 0.98
CA GLU A 661 -0.02 -38.40 1.06
C GLU A 661 0.96 -38.40 -0.14
N LYS A 662 0.66 -37.69 -1.23
CA LYS A 662 1.43 -37.73 -2.49
C LYS A 662 2.87 -37.20 -2.35
N PHE A 663 3.12 -36.11 -1.63
CA PHE A 663 4.51 -35.63 -1.45
C PHE A 663 5.29 -36.49 -0.45
N ASN A 664 4.64 -37.02 0.59
CA ASN A 664 5.26 -37.98 1.50
C ASN A 664 5.73 -39.24 0.75
N SER A 665 4.97 -39.69 -0.26
CA SER A 665 5.39 -40.80 -1.12
C SER A 665 6.66 -40.51 -1.93
N VAL A 666 6.94 -39.25 -2.27
CA VAL A 666 8.19 -38.82 -2.93
C VAL A 666 9.36 -39.00 -1.97
N LEU A 667 9.22 -38.48 -0.74
CA LEU A 667 10.25 -38.58 0.29
C LEU A 667 10.51 -40.04 0.66
N GLN A 668 9.45 -40.82 0.89
CA GLN A 668 9.55 -42.25 1.19
C GLN A 668 10.29 -43.01 0.09
N LEU A 669 9.98 -42.74 -1.19
CA LEU A 669 10.68 -43.37 -2.31
C LEU A 669 12.19 -43.04 -2.33
N LEU A 670 12.55 -41.80 -2.02
CA LEU A 670 13.96 -41.38 -1.93
C LEU A 670 14.69 -42.04 -0.75
N GLU A 671 13.98 -42.28 0.37
CA GLU A 671 14.50 -42.92 1.59
C GLU A 671 14.66 -44.45 1.43
N GLU A 672 13.76 -45.10 0.69
CA GLU A 672 13.68 -46.57 0.58
C GLU A 672 14.34 -47.15 -0.69
N SER A 673 14.62 -46.33 -1.71
CA SER A 673 15.14 -46.79 -3.00
C SER A 673 16.36 -45.99 -3.46
N GLU A 674 17.01 -46.44 -4.54
CA GLU A 674 18.04 -45.68 -5.26
C GLU A 674 17.51 -45.02 -6.54
N GLU A 675 16.20 -45.02 -6.76
CA GLU A 675 15.59 -44.45 -7.97
C GLU A 675 15.89 -42.95 -8.10
N LYS A 676 15.99 -42.50 -9.36
CA LYS A 676 16.05 -41.08 -9.71
C LYS A 676 14.64 -40.50 -9.75
N VAL A 677 14.42 -39.44 -8.98
CA VAL A 677 13.10 -38.84 -8.80
C VAL A 677 13.07 -37.43 -9.36
N VAL A 678 12.04 -37.14 -10.15
CA VAL A 678 11.74 -35.82 -10.70
C VAL A 678 10.45 -35.31 -10.10
N VAL A 679 10.49 -34.13 -9.50
CA VAL A 679 9.32 -33.43 -8.98
C VAL A 679 9.02 -32.22 -9.83
N ILE A 680 7.82 -32.20 -10.43
CA ILE A 680 7.34 -31.05 -11.18
C ILE A 680 6.42 -30.23 -10.29
N THR A 681 6.88 -29.01 -9.96
CA THR A 681 6.17 -28.08 -9.09
C THR A 681 6.10 -26.69 -9.74
N ASN A 682 5.51 -25.72 -9.03
CA ASN A 682 5.44 -24.34 -9.48
C ASN A 682 5.90 -23.36 -8.38
N TYR A 683 6.20 -22.13 -8.79
CA TYR A 683 6.67 -21.08 -7.88
C TYR A 683 5.65 -20.71 -6.78
N GLN A 684 4.34 -20.88 -7.02
CA GLN A 684 3.31 -20.57 -6.02
C GLN A 684 3.19 -21.66 -4.94
N ALA A 685 3.38 -22.92 -5.33
CA ALA A 685 3.24 -24.12 -4.50
C ALA A 685 4.43 -24.34 -3.56
N THR A 686 5.59 -23.82 -3.91
CA THR A 686 6.83 -23.96 -3.14
C THR A 686 6.90 -23.09 -1.89
N GLY A 687 6.04 -22.08 -1.79
CA GLY A 687 5.77 -21.36 -0.53
C GLY A 687 4.68 -22.00 0.31
N ALA A 688 4.58 -23.34 0.32
CA ALA A 688 3.63 -24.12 1.14
C ALA A 688 4.25 -24.75 2.41
N GLY A 689 5.53 -24.48 2.69
CA GLY A 689 6.14 -24.72 4.00
C GLY A 689 6.89 -26.05 4.17
N LEU A 690 6.59 -27.06 3.38
CA LEU A 690 7.22 -28.37 3.54
C LEU A 690 8.69 -28.38 3.10
N SER A 691 9.51 -29.10 3.85
CA SER A 691 10.93 -29.29 3.54
C SER A 691 11.14 -30.39 2.50
N PRO A 692 11.84 -30.13 1.39
CA PRO A 692 12.18 -31.17 0.41
C PRO A 692 13.29 -32.10 0.90
N SER A 693 13.76 -31.95 2.14
CA SER A 693 14.81 -32.80 2.72
C SER A 693 14.28 -34.19 3.07
N TYR A 694 15.04 -35.24 2.76
CA TYR A 694 14.74 -36.63 3.08
C TYR A 694 15.88 -37.28 3.89
N LYS A 695 15.58 -38.34 4.66
CA LYS A 695 16.57 -39.05 5.46
C LYS A 695 17.50 -39.90 4.62
N VAL A 696 18.76 -39.99 5.02
CA VAL A 696 19.78 -40.77 4.34
C VAL A 696 20.23 -41.92 5.23
N ASN A 697 20.15 -43.15 4.71
CA ASN A 697 20.58 -44.36 5.42
C ASN A 697 22.09 -44.62 5.28
N ASN A 698 22.70 -44.31 4.13
CA ASN A 698 24.13 -44.43 3.89
C ASN A 698 24.80 -43.06 3.72
N ILE A 699 25.45 -42.58 4.77
CA ILE A 699 26.09 -41.25 4.79
C ILE A 699 27.36 -41.22 3.93
N SER A 700 27.99 -42.38 3.64
CA SER A 700 29.28 -42.46 2.94
C SER A 700 29.24 -41.95 1.49
N ASP A 701 28.06 -41.91 0.88
CA ASP A 701 27.85 -41.42 -0.48
C ASP A 701 27.74 -39.87 -0.55
N PHE A 702 27.75 -39.20 0.60
CA PHE A 702 27.51 -37.76 0.71
C PHE A 702 28.70 -37.03 1.33
N ILE A 703 28.79 -35.73 1.02
CA ILE A 703 29.77 -34.82 1.58
C ILE A 703 29.12 -34.05 2.71
N TYR A 704 29.71 -34.13 3.90
CA TYR A 704 29.35 -33.27 5.02
C TYR A 704 30.00 -31.90 4.86
N ILE A 705 29.18 -30.85 4.81
CA ILE A 705 29.59 -29.45 4.65
C ILE A 705 29.39 -28.60 5.90
N GLY A 706 28.94 -29.21 7.01
CA GLY A 706 28.78 -28.53 8.28
C GLY A 706 30.10 -28.21 9.00
N PRO A 707 30.04 -27.67 10.22
CA PRO A 707 31.21 -27.29 11.00
C PRO A 707 32.20 -28.43 11.21
N GLU A 708 33.50 -28.13 11.24
CA GLU A 708 34.52 -29.16 11.40
C GLU A 708 34.49 -29.80 12.78
N GLY A 709 34.61 -31.14 12.83
CA GLY A 709 34.62 -31.89 14.08
C GLY A 709 33.24 -32.09 14.71
N GLU A 710 32.18 -31.55 14.12
CA GLU A 710 30.80 -31.76 14.55
C GLU A 710 30.10 -32.82 13.69
N PRO A 711 29.27 -33.71 14.28
CA PRO A 711 28.43 -34.60 13.51
C PRO A 711 27.27 -33.84 12.85
N PRO A 712 26.67 -34.37 11.77
CA PRO A 712 25.49 -33.77 11.17
C PRO A 712 24.33 -33.71 12.17
N LEU A 713 23.71 -32.53 12.28
CA LEU A 713 22.53 -32.27 13.12
C LEU A 713 21.35 -33.16 12.73
N GLN A 714 21.22 -33.44 11.43
CA GLN A 714 20.22 -34.35 10.88
C GLN A 714 20.88 -35.19 9.78
N ASN A 715 20.66 -36.50 9.82
CA ASN A 715 21.04 -37.42 8.73
C ASN A 715 20.08 -37.27 7.54
N LYS A 716 20.03 -36.06 6.97
CA LYS A 716 19.18 -35.70 5.84
C LYS A 716 20.00 -35.02 4.76
N THR A 717 19.58 -35.21 3.52
CA THR A 717 20.01 -34.43 2.34
C THR A 717 18.80 -33.76 1.72
N ASP A 718 19.02 -32.84 0.78
CA ASP A 718 17.98 -32.13 0.04
C ASP A 718 18.20 -32.25 -1.48
N ILE A 719 17.64 -31.30 -2.24
CA ILE A 719 17.63 -31.26 -3.70
C ILE A 719 19.06 -31.15 -4.23
N ASP A 720 19.46 -32.08 -5.10
CA ASP A 720 20.78 -32.09 -5.75
C ASP A 720 20.75 -31.52 -7.18
N SER A 721 19.56 -31.41 -7.77
CA SER A 721 19.37 -30.88 -9.11
C SER A 721 18.12 -30.00 -9.18
N ILE A 722 18.22 -28.84 -9.82
CA ILE A 722 17.06 -27.96 -10.03
C ILE A 722 17.00 -27.47 -11.47
N TYR A 723 15.79 -27.37 -12.02
CA TYR A 723 15.50 -26.71 -13.28
C TYR A 723 14.59 -25.51 -13.02
N ILE A 724 14.98 -24.36 -13.54
CA ILE A 724 14.37 -23.05 -13.30
C ILE A 724 13.78 -22.52 -14.61
N GLU A 725 12.44 -22.55 -14.72
CA GLU A 725 11.72 -21.86 -15.79
C GLU A 725 11.75 -20.34 -15.55
N GLN A 726 11.96 -19.52 -16.58
CA GLN A 726 11.92 -18.06 -16.46
C GLN A 726 10.61 -17.62 -15.80
N PRO A 727 10.61 -16.87 -14.69
CA PRO A 727 9.38 -16.33 -14.10
C PRO A 727 8.67 -15.36 -15.06
N LYS A 728 7.42 -15.69 -15.45
CA LYS A 728 6.61 -14.89 -16.41
C LYS A 728 5.33 -14.30 -15.80
N SER A 729 4.79 -14.91 -14.76
CA SER A 729 3.52 -14.49 -14.11
C SER A 729 3.77 -13.69 -12.83
N LEU A 730 4.55 -12.60 -12.93
CA LEU A 730 4.94 -11.79 -11.78
C LEU A 730 3.94 -10.66 -11.48
N ILE A 731 3.23 -10.15 -12.49
CA ILE A 731 2.18 -9.14 -12.30
C ILE A 731 0.94 -9.49 -13.11
N GLY A 732 -0.20 -8.94 -12.71
CA GLY A 732 -1.43 -9.01 -13.51
C GLY A 732 -2.22 -10.30 -13.28
N SER A 733 -3.32 -10.18 -12.54
CA SER A 733 -4.33 -11.23 -12.41
C SER A 733 -5.18 -11.29 -13.69
N PHE A 734 -5.16 -12.42 -14.39
CA PHE A 734 -6.00 -12.62 -15.58
C PHE A 734 -7.49 -12.52 -15.27
N ILE A 735 -8.21 -11.84 -16.16
CA ILE A 735 -9.65 -11.61 -16.11
C ILE A 735 -10.31 -12.46 -17.19
N PHE A 736 -11.12 -13.45 -16.82
CA PHE A 736 -11.87 -14.29 -17.75
C PHE A 736 -13.37 -13.98 -17.69
N GLU A 737 -14.09 -14.24 -18.78
CA GLU A 737 -15.52 -13.93 -18.88
C GLU A 737 -16.38 -14.93 -18.10
N ASP A 738 -15.92 -16.18 -17.97
CA ASP A 738 -16.56 -17.30 -17.27
C ASP A 738 -16.19 -17.40 -15.77
N GLN A 739 -15.33 -16.51 -15.27
CA GLN A 739 -15.01 -16.42 -13.84
C GLN A 739 -16.23 -15.98 -13.01
N GLN A 740 -16.28 -16.44 -11.76
CA GLN A 740 -17.27 -15.93 -10.80
C GLN A 740 -17.11 -14.41 -10.62
N ALA A 741 -18.23 -13.72 -10.42
CA ALA A 741 -18.26 -12.25 -10.36
C ALA A 741 -17.36 -11.68 -9.24
N GLU A 742 -17.30 -12.36 -8.09
CA GLU A 742 -16.44 -11.95 -6.96
C GLU A 742 -14.95 -12.08 -7.28
N ASP A 743 -14.52 -13.21 -7.84
CA ASP A 743 -13.13 -13.44 -8.25
C ASP A 743 -12.70 -12.47 -9.34
N ARG A 744 -13.59 -12.20 -10.31
CA ARG A 744 -13.38 -11.21 -11.37
C ARG A 744 -13.21 -9.81 -10.78
N SER A 745 -14.07 -9.42 -9.84
CA SER A 745 -13.99 -8.12 -9.15
C SER A 745 -12.67 -7.99 -8.37
N LEU A 746 -12.26 -9.04 -7.66
CA LEU A 746 -11.00 -9.09 -6.92
C LEU A 746 -9.79 -8.96 -7.85
N ALA A 747 -9.79 -9.65 -9.00
CA ALA A 747 -8.73 -9.55 -10.00
C ALA A 747 -8.61 -8.12 -10.57
N ILE A 748 -9.73 -7.46 -10.88
CA ILE A 748 -9.75 -6.06 -11.34
C ILE A 748 -9.19 -5.12 -10.27
N LYS A 749 -9.68 -5.23 -9.03
CA LYS A 749 -9.21 -4.40 -7.90
C LYS A 749 -7.72 -4.58 -7.65
N LYS A 750 -7.21 -5.81 -7.74
CA LYS A 750 -5.78 -6.10 -7.61
C LYS A 750 -4.96 -5.50 -8.76
N ASN A 751 -5.39 -5.64 -10.01
CA ASN A 751 -4.68 -5.05 -11.15
C ASN A 751 -4.62 -3.52 -11.10
N ILE A 752 -5.68 -2.87 -10.58
CA ILE A 752 -5.69 -1.43 -10.31
C ILE A 752 -4.68 -1.07 -9.22
N HIS A 753 -4.64 -1.85 -8.13
CA HIS A 753 -3.64 -1.67 -7.08
C HIS A 753 -2.21 -1.79 -7.62
N ASP A 754 -1.91 -2.86 -8.37
CA ASP A 754 -0.59 -3.10 -8.92
C ASP A 754 -0.15 -1.94 -9.85
N ALA A 755 -1.06 -1.44 -10.71
CA ALA A 755 -0.77 -0.30 -11.58
C ALA A 755 -0.50 1.00 -10.80
N LEU A 756 -1.30 1.30 -9.78
CA LEU A 756 -1.11 2.48 -8.93
C LEU A 756 0.15 2.36 -8.05
N MET A 757 0.54 1.15 -7.64
CA MET A 757 1.77 0.90 -6.89
C MET A 757 3.01 1.17 -7.75
N LEU A 758 3.01 0.74 -9.01
CA LEU A 758 4.09 1.06 -9.95
C LEU A 758 4.19 2.57 -10.23
N HIS A 759 3.06 3.27 -10.27
CA HIS A 759 3.04 4.73 -10.36
C HIS A 759 3.59 5.41 -9.10
N GLU A 760 3.19 4.94 -7.91
CA GLU A 760 3.69 5.44 -6.64
C GLU A 760 5.21 5.25 -6.51
N LYS A 761 5.73 4.14 -7.03
CA LYS A 761 7.15 3.82 -7.13
C LYS A 761 7.92 4.59 -8.21
N GLU A 762 7.25 5.49 -8.92
CA GLU A 762 7.85 6.28 -10.01
C GLU A 762 8.39 5.41 -11.15
N VAL A 763 7.91 4.16 -11.26
CA VAL A 763 8.25 3.20 -12.32
C VAL A 763 7.45 3.46 -13.59
N ILE A 764 6.19 3.88 -13.44
CA ILE A 764 5.31 4.26 -14.56
C ILE A 764 4.81 5.68 -14.31
N VAL A 765 4.94 6.57 -15.28
CA VAL A 765 4.45 7.95 -15.15
C VAL A 765 2.92 8.04 -15.25
N ALA A 766 2.35 9.15 -14.76
CA ALA A 766 0.89 9.33 -14.67
C ALA A 766 0.13 9.18 -16.01
N ASN A 767 0.73 9.60 -17.13
CA ASN A 767 0.09 9.57 -18.45
C ASN A 767 0.17 8.19 -19.10
N ASP A 768 1.08 7.31 -18.65
CA ASP A 768 1.18 5.92 -19.11
C ASP A 768 0.31 4.98 -18.27
N VAL A 769 0.18 5.25 -16.97
CA VAL A 769 -0.67 4.44 -16.08
C VAL A 769 -2.16 4.67 -16.37
N LYS A 770 -2.56 5.89 -16.75
CA LYS A 770 -3.97 6.25 -16.97
C LYS A 770 -4.64 5.42 -18.08
N PRO A 771 -4.05 5.20 -19.28
CA PRO A 771 -4.57 4.26 -20.27
C PRO A 771 -4.70 2.82 -19.77
N ILE A 772 -3.80 2.36 -18.90
CA ILE A 772 -3.88 1.03 -18.30
C ILE A 772 -5.10 0.95 -17.37
N LEU A 773 -5.29 1.96 -16.50
CA LEU A 773 -6.45 2.05 -15.61
C LEU A 773 -7.78 2.12 -16.38
N ASN A 774 -7.82 2.88 -17.49
CA ASN A 774 -9.01 2.97 -18.36
C ASN A 774 -9.46 1.59 -18.85
N LYS A 775 -8.53 0.67 -19.16
CA LYS A 775 -8.86 -0.69 -19.59
C LYS A 775 -9.48 -1.53 -18.47
N PHE A 776 -9.08 -1.31 -17.21
CA PHE A 776 -9.61 -2.06 -16.06
C PHE A 776 -10.99 -1.58 -15.61
N ILE A 777 -11.35 -0.33 -15.90
CA ILE A 777 -12.68 0.22 -15.60
C ILE A 777 -13.66 0.18 -16.78
N ALA A 778 -13.21 -0.31 -17.94
CA ALA A 778 -14.07 -0.50 -19.10
C ALA A 778 -15.19 -1.51 -18.80
N THR A 779 -16.38 -1.29 -19.38
CA THR A 779 -17.57 -2.12 -19.16
C THR A 779 -17.32 -3.60 -19.42
N ASN A 780 -16.47 -3.91 -20.42
CA ASN A 780 -16.07 -5.25 -20.79
C ASN A 780 -14.56 -5.46 -20.64
N ALA A 781 -14.02 -5.33 -19.42
CA ALA A 781 -12.63 -5.66 -19.15
C ALA A 781 -12.36 -7.15 -19.47
N LYS A 782 -11.53 -7.43 -20.48
CA LYS A 782 -11.15 -8.77 -20.95
C LYS A 782 -9.75 -9.17 -20.47
N GLY A 783 -9.37 -10.42 -20.64
CA GLY A 783 -8.02 -10.91 -20.30
C GLY A 783 -6.88 -10.12 -20.97
N MET A 784 -7.09 -9.61 -22.19
CA MET A 784 -6.11 -8.75 -22.87
C MET A 784 -5.88 -7.39 -22.19
N SER A 785 -6.76 -6.94 -21.31
CA SER A 785 -6.60 -5.67 -20.58
C SER A 785 -5.33 -5.65 -19.73
N VAL A 786 -4.90 -6.83 -19.26
CA VAL A 786 -3.71 -7.02 -18.42
C VAL A 786 -2.42 -6.98 -19.24
N SER A 787 -2.49 -7.21 -20.56
CA SER A 787 -1.30 -7.34 -21.41
C SER A 787 -0.42 -6.10 -21.43
N SER A 788 -1.00 -4.89 -21.40
CA SER A 788 -0.23 -3.65 -21.33
C SER A 788 0.50 -3.51 -20.00
N LEU A 789 -0.14 -3.84 -18.88
CA LEU A 789 0.51 -3.80 -17.56
C LEU A 789 1.69 -4.79 -17.51
N ILE A 790 1.49 -6.02 -17.98
CA ILE A 790 2.55 -7.03 -18.07
C ILE A 790 3.69 -6.57 -18.99
N GLY A 791 3.35 -5.97 -20.13
CA GLY A 791 4.32 -5.44 -21.09
C GLY A 791 5.22 -4.39 -20.46
N PHE A 792 4.64 -3.35 -19.86
CA PHE A 792 5.39 -2.30 -19.16
C PHE A 792 6.25 -2.86 -18.03
N TYR A 793 5.68 -3.73 -17.19
CA TYR A 793 6.37 -4.22 -16.01
C TYR A 793 7.67 -4.99 -16.32
N LYS A 794 7.73 -5.76 -17.41
CA LYS A 794 8.90 -6.60 -17.77
C LYS A 794 10.20 -5.82 -17.92
N ASP A 795 10.14 -4.56 -18.32
CA ASP A 795 11.32 -3.74 -18.57
C ASP A 795 11.77 -2.96 -17.32
N THR A 796 11.07 -3.12 -16.20
CA THR A 796 11.28 -2.34 -14.96
C THR A 796 12.27 -3.00 -14.01
N ASP A 797 12.87 -2.21 -13.12
CA ASP A 797 13.70 -2.74 -12.05
C ASP A 797 12.90 -3.57 -11.03
N ASP A 798 11.63 -3.20 -10.78
CA ASP A 798 10.77 -3.95 -9.87
C ASP A 798 10.61 -5.40 -10.36
N TYR A 799 10.41 -5.61 -11.67
CA TYR A 799 10.42 -6.94 -12.30
C TYR A 799 11.75 -7.67 -12.11
N ARG A 800 12.89 -7.01 -12.29
CA ARG A 800 14.21 -7.63 -12.11
C ARG A 800 14.40 -8.14 -10.68
N TYR A 801 14.10 -7.30 -9.69
CA TYR A 801 14.18 -7.68 -8.27
C TYR A 801 13.16 -8.75 -7.89
N ALA A 802 11.97 -8.76 -8.51
CA ALA A 802 11.03 -9.85 -8.38
C ALA A 802 11.62 -11.16 -8.93
N VAL A 803 12.19 -11.17 -10.13
CA VAL A 803 12.88 -12.35 -10.68
C VAL A 803 13.97 -12.84 -9.75
N PHE A 804 14.86 -11.96 -9.28
CA PHE A 804 15.95 -12.30 -8.38
C PHE A 804 15.44 -12.99 -7.12
N ARG A 805 14.42 -12.42 -6.50
CA ARG A 805 13.75 -12.98 -5.33
C ARG A 805 13.22 -14.39 -5.58
N TYR A 806 12.45 -14.60 -6.66
CA TYR A 806 11.89 -15.92 -6.97
C TYR A 806 12.97 -16.98 -7.20
N ILE A 807 14.07 -16.61 -7.88
CA ILE A 807 15.20 -17.51 -8.12
C ILE A 807 15.95 -17.81 -6.82
N GLU A 808 16.23 -16.80 -6.00
CA GLU A 808 16.91 -16.93 -4.72
C GLU A 808 16.12 -17.83 -3.76
N GLN A 809 14.80 -17.65 -3.68
CA GLN A 809 13.92 -18.50 -2.88
C GLN A 809 13.84 -19.93 -3.37
N ALA A 810 13.86 -20.15 -4.69
CA ALA A 810 13.89 -21.48 -5.30
C ALA A 810 15.21 -22.21 -4.95
N LEU A 811 16.35 -21.55 -5.15
CA LEU A 811 17.66 -22.10 -4.83
C LEU A 811 17.85 -22.31 -3.33
N GLY A 812 17.29 -21.46 -2.48
CA GLY A 812 17.32 -21.61 -1.02
C GLY A 812 16.75 -22.94 -0.51
N ARG A 813 15.92 -23.63 -1.31
CA ARG A 813 15.40 -24.97 -0.99
C ARG A 813 16.47 -26.06 -1.07
N MET A 814 17.55 -25.80 -1.79
CA MET A 814 18.74 -26.64 -1.90
C MET A 814 19.77 -26.35 -0.79
N CYS A 815 19.52 -25.42 0.14
CA CYS A 815 20.52 -24.97 1.13
C CYS A 815 20.27 -25.48 2.57
N ARG A 816 19.32 -26.40 2.77
CA ARG A 816 18.73 -26.69 4.09
C ARG A 816 19.52 -27.70 4.91
N THR A 817 20.15 -28.68 4.26
CA THR A 817 20.86 -29.77 4.92
C THR A 817 22.38 -29.59 4.92
N GLU A 818 23.06 -30.36 5.77
CA GLU A 818 24.53 -30.38 5.89
C GLU A 818 25.17 -31.52 5.10
N LEU A 819 24.40 -32.53 4.72
CA LEU A 819 24.83 -33.56 3.77
C LEU A 819 24.45 -33.12 2.37
N LYS A 820 25.42 -33.17 1.45
CA LYS A 820 25.28 -32.76 0.05
C LYS A 820 25.87 -33.80 -0.90
N GLN A 821 25.35 -33.80 -2.12
CA GLN A 821 26.02 -34.46 -3.23
C GLN A 821 27.32 -33.73 -3.58
N LYS A 822 28.30 -34.47 -4.10
CA LYS A 822 29.57 -33.90 -4.55
C LYS A 822 29.40 -32.90 -5.69
N GLU A 823 28.45 -33.17 -6.58
CA GLU A 823 28.10 -32.31 -7.71
C GLU A 823 26.62 -31.91 -7.58
N ILE A 824 26.35 -30.61 -7.67
CA ILE A 824 25.00 -30.04 -7.66
C ILE A 824 24.73 -29.42 -9.02
N SER A 825 23.54 -29.67 -9.58
CA SER A 825 23.17 -29.17 -10.91
C SER A 825 22.12 -28.06 -10.82
N ILE A 826 22.45 -26.86 -11.31
CA ILE A 826 21.51 -25.75 -11.48
C ILE A 826 21.27 -25.54 -12.98
N MET A 827 20.07 -25.89 -13.44
CA MET A 827 19.63 -25.74 -14.82
C MET A 827 18.64 -24.58 -14.91
N PHE A 828 18.73 -23.75 -15.95
CA PHE A 828 17.81 -22.62 -16.13
C PHE A 828 17.46 -22.39 -17.61
N ASP A 829 16.36 -21.70 -17.88
CA ASP A 829 15.95 -21.40 -19.26
C ASP A 829 16.98 -20.60 -20.05
N ALA A 830 17.37 -21.09 -21.23
CA ALA A 830 18.23 -20.39 -22.18
C ALA A 830 17.46 -19.31 -22.97
N GLU A 831 16.72 -18.45 -22.27
CA GLU A 831 16.02 -17.30 -22.85
C GLU A 831 16.89 -16.04 -22.72
N PHE A 832 17.03 -15.28 -23.81
CA PHE A 832 17.91 -14.11 -23.85
C PHE A 832 17.54 -13.07 -22.77
N ASP A 833 16.27 -12.68 -22.70
CA ASP A 833 15.78 -11.68 -21.73
C ASP A 833 15.99 -12.15 -20.28
N PHE A 834 15.89 -13.46 -20.03
CA PHE A 834 16.08 -14.03 -18.70
C PHE A 834 17.55 -13.99 -18.28
N ILE A 835 18.44 -14.40 -19.20
CA ILE A 835 19.90 -14.33 -19.00
C ILE A 835 20.32 -12.88 -18.75
N GLN A 836 19.84 -11.94 -19.55
CA GLN A 836 20.14 -10.53 -19.40
C GLN A 836 19.65 -9.98 -18.05
N THR A 837 18.44 -10.39 -17.64
CA THR A 837 17.90 -10.03 -16.32
C THR A 837 18.82 -10.51 -15.20
N LEU A 838 19.19 -11.79 -15.18
CA LEU A 838 20.09 -12.35 -14.16
C LEU A 838 21.49 -11.73 -14.20
N ALA A 839 22.04 -11.46 -15.40
CA ALA A 839 23.33 -10.82 -15.56
C ALA A 839 23.35 -9.39 -15.00
N SER A 840 22.19 -8.71 -14.94
CA SER A 840 22.06 -7.35 -14.41
C SER A 840 22.01 -7.26 -12.88
N ASP A 841 22.03 -8.38 -12.15
CA ASP A 841 22.04 -8.35 -10.68
C ASP A 841 23.37 -7.78 -10.16
N ASN A 842 23.33 -6.55 -9.65
CA ASN A 842 24.49 -5.83 -9.13
C ASN A 842 24.57 -5.83 -7.59
N ARG A 843 23.77 -6.66 -6.91
CA ARG A 843 23.88 -6.84 -5.46
C ARG A 843 25.24 -7.44 -5.10
N ASP A 844 25.68 -7.20 -3.87
CA ASP A 844 26.90 -7.82 -3.36
C ASP A 844 26.68 -9.32 -3.14
N LEU A 845 27.18 -10.12 -4.08
CA LEU A 845 27.09 -11.57 -4.07
C LEU A 845 27.75 -12.17 -2.82
N ALA A 846 28.67 -11.46 -2.15
CA ALA A 846 29.33 -11.94 -0.95
C ALA A 846 28.36 -12.19 0.22
N TYR A 847 27.19 -11.57 0.21
CA TYR A 847 26.13 -11.75 1.22
C TYR A 847 24.97 -12.63 0.76
N LEU A 848 25.07 -13.29 -0.40
CA LEU A 848 24.03 -14.20 -0.90
C LEU A 848 24.43 -15.67 -0.66
N SER A 849 23.51 -16.60 -0.93
CA SER A 849 23.82 -18.03 -0.83
C SER A 849 24.88 -18.45 -1.86
N VAL A 850 25.61 -19.52 -1.54
CA VAL A 850 26.67 -20.03 -2.43
C VAL A 850 26.08 -20.46 -3.79
N GLU A 851 24.91 -21.08 -3.79
CA GLU A 851 24.21 -21.55 -4.97
C GLU A 851 23.77 -20.38 -5.88
N TYR A 852 23.15 -19.34 -5.31
CA TYR A 852 22.72 -18.17 -6.07
C TYR A 852 23.93 -17.40 -6.62
N SER A 853 24.95 -17.20 -5.79
CA SER A 853 26.18 -16.53 -6.19
C SER A 853 26.90 -17.27 -7.32
N SER A 854 26.88 -18.61 -7.30
CA SER A 854 27.47 -19.44 -8.37
C SER A 854 26.70 -19.29 -9.68
N LEU A 855 25.36 -19.26 -9.63
CA LEU A 855 24.51 -19.01 -10.80
C LEU A 855 24.84 -17.66 -11.45
N ILE A 856 24.80 -16.57 -10.67
CA ILE A 856 25.03 -15.21 -11.20
C ILE A 856 26.47 -15.06 -11.70
N SER A 857 27.46 -15.57 -10.96
CA SER A 857 28.88 -15.50 -11.37
C SER A 857 29.12 -16.22 -12.70
N LYS A 858 28.52 -17.41 -12.88
CA LYS A 858 28.63 -18.14 -14.15
C LYS A 858 28.00 -17.36 -15.30
N ILE A 859 26.78 -16.85 -15.12
CA ILE A 859 26.08 -16.06 -16.13
C ILE A 859 26.87 -14.82 -16.53
N LYS A 860 27.40 -14.06 -15.56
CA LYS A 860 28.24 -12.87 -15.83
C LYS A 860 29.55 -13.21 -16.54
N SER A 861 30.10 -14.41 -16.31
CA SER A 861 31.32 -14.85 -17.01
C SER A 861 31.05 -15.26 -18.46
N ASP A 862 29.88 -15.86 -18.74
CA ASP A 862 29.51 -16.34 -20.06
C ASP A 862 28.93 -15.22 -20.95
N CYS A 863 28.33 -14.18 -20.35
CA CYS A 863 27.76 -13.04 -21.04
C CYS A 863 28.62 -11.78 -20.89
N LYS A 864 29.06 -11.18 -22.00
CA LYS A 864 29.60 -9.80 -22.00
C LYS A 864 28.46 -8.82 -21.76
N TYR A 865 28.08 -8.63 -20.50
CA TYR A 865 27.07 -7.67 -20.11
C TYR A 865 27.73 -6.33 -19.80
N GLU A 866 27.46 -5.31 -20.62
CA GLU A 866 27.69 -3.92 -20.24
C GLU A 866 26.49 -3.46 -19.43
N ALA A 867 26.73 -3.07 -18.18
CA ALA A 867 25.71 -2.47 -17.35
C ALA A 867 25.22 -1.20 -18.04
N LYS A 868 24.00 -1.24 -18.59
CA LYS A 868 23.32 -0.01 -18.99
C LYS A 868 23.18 0.84 -17.72
N GLN A 869 23.77 2.03 -17.71
CA GLN A 869 23.44 3.03 -16.70
C GLN A 869 21.92 3.17 -16.70
N LYS A 870 21.31 3.00 -15.51
CA LYS A 870 19.87 3.22 -15.35
C LYS A 870 19.56 4.61 -15.89
N LEU A 871 18.60 4.71 -16.81
CA LEU A 871 17.81 5.93 -16.84
C LEU A 871 17.05 5.94 -15.52
N THR A 872 17.55 6.69 -14.54
CA THR A 872 16.74 7.08 -13.39
C THR A 872 15.57 7.86 -13.98
N HIS A 873 14.33 7.37 -13.82
CA HIS A 873 13.18 8.17 -14.19
C HIS A 873 13.23 9.44 -13.34
N SER A 874 13.43 10.58 -14.00
CA SER A 874 13.39 11.90 -13.38
C SER A 874 11.99 12.27 -12.89
N TYR A 875 10.97 11.47 -13.24
CA TYR A 875 9.60 11.67 -12.83
C TYR A 875 9.44 11.59 -11.31
N SER A 876 8.76 12.58 -10.72
CA SER A 876 8.40 12.57 -9.30
C SER A 876 6.89 12.54 -9.09
N ALA A 877 6.38 11.40 -8.62
CA ALA A 877 4.98 11.25 -8.25
C ALA A 877 4.61 12.17 -7.07
N LYS A 878 5.54 12.31 -6.11
CA LYS A 878 5.39 13.22 -4.96
C LYS A 878 5.25 14.68 -5.42
N ALA A 879 6.12 15.15 -6.32
CA ALA A 879 6.07 16.53 -6.81
C ALA A 879 4.81 16.80 -7.65
N SER A 880 4.38 15.84 -8.50
CA SER A 880 3.11 15.91 -9.22
C SER A 880 1.89 16.02 -8.29
N ARG A 881 1.84 15.21 -7.22
CA ARG A 881 0.76 15.28 -6.22
C ARG A 881 0.79 16.58 -5.44
N ASN A 882 1.98 17.07 -5.10
CA ASN A 882 2.18 18.36 -4.45
C ASN A 882 1.59 19.48 -5.31
N HIS A 883 1.94 19.52 -6.61
CA HIS A 883 1.39 20.47 -7.56
C HIS A 883 -0.14 20.45 -7.60
N ALA A 884 -0.75 19.27 -7.81
CA ALA A 884 -2.21 19.12 -7.87
C ALA A 884 -2.92 19.50 -6.57
N HIS A 885 -2.26 19.33 -5.42
CA HIS A 885 -2.79 19.76 -4.13
C HIS A 885 -2.75 21.28 -3.96
N ILE A 886 -1.60 21.89 -4.21
CA ILE A 886 -1.41 23.33 -4.05
C ILE A 886 -2.32 24.11 -5.00
N GLN A 887 -2.51 23.64 -6.22
CA GLN A 887 -3.48 24.20 -7.16
C GLN A 887 -4.92 24.20 -6.60
N ARG A 888 -5.35 23.08 -6.02
CA ARG A 888 -6.68 22.99 -5.39
C ARG A 888 -6.79 23.87 -4.15
N LEU A 889 -5.73 23.94 -3.35
CA LEU A 889 -5.68 24.79 -2.15
C LEU A 889 -5.86 26.25 -2.53
N ILE A 890 -5.05 26.76 -3.47
CA ILE A 890 -5.13 28.14 -3.96
C ILE A 890 -6.51 28.43 -4.55
N THR A 891 -7.07 27.51 -5.35
CA THR A 891 -8.43 27.66 -5.88
C THR A 891 -9.46 27.78 -4.76
N SER A 892 -9.34 27.00 -3.69
CA SER A 892 -10.25 27.03 -2.55
C SER A 892 -10.13 28.29 -1.69
N VAL A 893 -8.92 28.83 -1.57
CA VAL A 893 -8.67 30.11 -0.91
C VAL A 893 -9.30 31.22 -1.75
N TYR A 894 -8.89 31.33 -3.00
CA TYR A 894 -9.26 32.45 -3.87
C TYR A 894 -10.75 32.45 -4.25
N ARG A 895 -11.29 31.33 -4.76
CA ARG A 895 -12.66 31.27 -5.30
C ARG A 895 -13.74 30.96 -4.27
N HIS A 896 -13.39 30.23 -3.20
CA HIS A 896 -14.38 29.73 -2.24
C HIS A 896 -14.27 30.38 -0.85
N GLN A 897 -13.24 31.21 -0.60
CA GLN A 897 -12.99 31.87 0.69
C GLN A 897 -13.15 30.91 1.88
N ASN A 898 -12.70 29.66 1.70
CA ASN A 898 -12.84 28.61 2.70
C ASN A 898 -11.86 28.85 3.86
N SER A 899 -12.36 28.98 5.08
CA SER A 899 -11.56 29.30 6.27
C SER A 899 -10.45 28.28 6.58
N ASP A 900 -10.72 26.98 6.44
CA ASP A 900 -9.74 25.92 6.64
C ASP A 900 -8.60 26.01 5.61
N ALA A 901 -8.96 26.25 4.34
CA ALA A 901 -8.00 26.42 3.24
C ALA A 901 -7.13 27.66 3.43
N ILE A 902 -7.71 28.79 3.82
CA ILE A 902 -7.00 30.03 4.14
C ILE A 902 -6.01 29.79 5.29
N GLY A 903 -6.48 29.15 6.36
CA GLY A 903 -5.62 28.80 7.50
C GLY A 903 -4.46 27.89 7.09
N GLN A 904 -4.70 26.90 6.21
CA GLN A 904 -3.64 26.04 5.69
C GLN A 904 -2.63 26.83 4.85
N TYR A 905 -3.12 27.64 3.91
CA TYR A 905 -2.28 28.44 3.03
C TYR A 905 -1.36 29.40 3.79
N ASN A 906 -1.87 30.09 4.82
CA ASN A 906 -1.06 30.98 5.66
C ASN A 906 0.03 30.23 6.46
N ARG A 907 -0.27 29.03 6.96
CA ARG A 907 0.73 28.16 7.60
C ARG A 907 1.82 27.74 6.60
N LEU A 908 1.45 27.43 5.36
CA LEU A 908 2.41 27.04 4.32
C LEU A 908 3.34 28.19 3.93
N ARG A 909 2.83 29.41 3.79
CA ARG A 909 3.65 30.62 3.55
C ARG A 909 4.70 30.81 4.64
N SER A 910 4.29 30.68 5.90
CA SER A 910 5.21 30.76 7.04
C SER A 910 6.26 29.64 7.01
N LEU A 911 5.83 28.39 6.72
CA LEU A 911 6.71 27.23 6.65
C LEU A 911 7.81 27.42 5.59
N VAL A 912 7.45 27.82 4.37
CA VAL A 912 8.43 27.94 3.27
C VAL A 912 9.42 29.09 3.49
N LEU A 913 9.02 30.17 4.17
CA LEU A 913 9.92 31.26 4.54
C LEU A 913 10.87 30.88 5.69
N GLN A 914 10.38 30.17 6.70
CA GLN A 914 11.18 29.76 7.86
C GLN A 914 12.16 28.62 7.53
N ALA A 915 11.72 27.66 6.70
CA ALA A 915 12.48 26.47 6.34
C ALA A 915 12.31 26.16 4.85
N PRO A 916 12.98 26.89 3.93
CA PRO A 916 12.96 26.53 2.51
C PRO A 916 13.75 25.24 2.21
N THR A 917 14.64 24.85 3.12
CA THR A 917 15.41 23.60 3.06
C THR A 917 15.53 22.96 4.45
N ALA A 918 15.80 21.66 4.48
CA ALA A 918 15.96 20.89 5.71
C ALA A 918 17.09 19.86 5.58
N SER A 919 17.86 19.64 6.65
CA SER A 919 18.93 18.64 6.71
C SER A 919 18.39 17.21 6.71
N GLU A 920 17.21 17.02 7.29
CA GLU A 920 16.50 15.75 7.36
C GLU A 920 15.09 15.91 6.78
N MET A 921 14.51 14.81 6.30
CA MET A 921 13.14 14.85 5.76
C MET A 921 12.16 15.23 6.89
N PRO A 922 11.34 16.28 6.71
CA PRO A 922 10.34 16.63 7.71
C PRO A 922 9.32 15.51 7.93
N ILE A 923 8.86 15.36 9.17
CA ILE A 923 7.84 14.38 9.55
C ILE A 923 6.43 15.01 9.40
N GLY A 924 5.44 14.19 9.07
CA GLY A 924 4.04 14.60 9.04
C GLY A 924 3.64 15.39 7.80
N GLU A 925 2.71 16.34 7.96
CA GLU A 925 2.22 17.18 6.86
C GLU A 925 3.36 17.88 6.10
N PRO A 926 4.38 18.47 6.76
CA PRO A 926 5.55 19.04 6.09
C PRO A 926 6.25 18.11 5.10
N ASN A 927 6.29 16.79 5.33
CA ASN A 927 6.92 15.83 4.42
C ASN A 927 6.43 16.02 2.97
N ARG A 928 5.13 16.29 2.79
CA ARG A 928 4.48 16.48 1.49
C ARG A 928 5.07 17.63 0.67
N TYR A 929 5.68 18.60 1.34
CA TYR A 929 6.11 19.86 0.74
C TYR A 929 7.57 19.87 0.34
N TYR A 930 8.33 18.81 0.64
CA TYR A 930 9.76 18.72 0.35
C TYR A 930 10.07 17.57 -0.61
N ILE A 931 11.09 17.78 -1.43
CA ILE A 931 11.70 16.76 -2.27
C ILE A 931 13.18 16.63 -1.92
N ARG A 932 13.74 15.45 -2.18
CA ARG A 932 15.18 15.21 -2.03
C ARG A 932 15.90 15.69 -3.29
N SER A 933 17.01 16.38 -3.11
CA SER A 933 17.94 16.76 -4.18
C SER A 933 19.27 16.04 -4.01
N GLU A 934 19.85 15.63 -5.14
CA GLU A 934 21.23 15.14 -5.21
C GLU A 934 22.25 16.29 -5.13
N VAL A 935 21.82 17.53 -5.42
CA VAL A 935 22.65 18.73 -5.33
C VAL A 935 22.24 19.52 -4.10
N LEU A 936 23.18 19.74 -3.18
CA LEU A 936 22.90 20.44 -1.93
C LEU A 936 22.46 21.88 -2.18
N GLY A 937 21.28 22.26 -1.65
CA GLY A 937 20.74 23.61 -1.72
C GLY A 937 20.11 24.01 -3.07
N SER A 938 20.02 23.10 -4.05
CA SER A 938 19.31 23.39 -5.31
C SER A 938 18.88 22.13 -6.07
N TYR A 939 17.89 22.22 -6.94
CA TYR A 939 17.60 21.18 -7.95
C TYR A 939 16.98 21.81 -9.20
N SER A 940 17.05 21.11 -10.34
CA SER A 940 16.36 21.50 -11.56
C SER A 940 15.06 20.73 -11.74
N TYR A 941 14.08 21.33 -12.41
CA TYR A 941 12.81 20.68 -12.68
C TYR A 941 12.20 21.10 -14.03
N HIS A 942 11.37 20.20 -14.55
CA HIS A 942 10.51 20.41 -15.70
C HIS A 942 9.07 20.00 -15.34
N ILE A 943 8.09 20.70 -15.92
CA ILE A 943 6.68 20.39 -15.73
C ILE A 943 6.06 20.19 -17.10
N ASP A 944 5.51 19.00 -17.31
CA ASP A 944 4.66 18.71 -18.44
C ASP A 944 3.22 19.00 -18.02
N TYR A 945 2.67 20.10 -18.55
CA TYR A 945 1.32 20.54 -18.21
C TYR A 945 0.28 19.62 -18.83
N LYS A 946 -0.84 19.47 -18.12
CA LYS A 946 -1.92 18.59 -18.53
C LYS A 946 -2.54 19.09 -19.85
N ASP A 947 -2.61 18.23 -20.86
CA ASP A 947 -3.50 18.40 -22.02
C ASP A 947 -4.95 18.00 -21.65
N GLU A 948 -5.93 18.11 -22.56
CA GLU A 948 -7.34 17.82 -22.25
C GLU A 948 -7.56 16.46 -21.55
N ASN A 949 -6.70 15.46 -21.83
CA ASN A 949 -6.85 14.09 -21.36
C ASN A 949 -5.76 13.60 -20.39
N GLY A 950 -4.73 14.39 -20.10
CA GLY A 950 -3.55 14.00 -19.33
C GLY A 950 -3.63 14.29 -17.83
N VAL A 951 -2.47 14.23 -17.18
CA VAL A 951 -2.22 14.62 -15.79
C VAL A 951 -0.92 15.42 -15.81
N THR A 952 -0.83 16.49 -15.02
CA THR A 952 0.40 17.29 -14.92
C THR A 952 1.52 16.46 -14.31
N GLN A 953 2.63 16.34 -15.03
CA GLN A 953 3.80 15.58 -14.60
C GLN A 953 4.94 16.51 -14.20
N VAL A 954 5.63 16.17 -13.12
CA VAL A 954 6.79 16.93 -12.65
C VAL A 954 8.00 16.02 -12.71
N PHE A 955 9.05 16.51 -13.35
CA PHE A 955 10.33 15.82 -13.50
C PHE A 955 11.42 16.63 -12.78
N ILE A 956 12.28 15.95 -12.04
CA ILE A 956 13.36 16.51 -11.23
C ILE A 956 14.70 16.03 -11.80
N ASN A 957 15.63 16.95 -12.02
CA ASN A 957 16.99 16.69 -12.52
C ASN A 957 17.02 15.79 -13.78
N SER A 958 16.10 16.03 -14.72
CA SER A 958 16.02 15.21 -15.94
C SER A 958 17.10 15.60 -16.94
N ASP A 959 17.68 14.67 -17.68
CA ASP A 959 18.55 15.04 -18.81
C ASP A 959 17.77 15.22 -20.13
N ASP A 960 16.51 14.79 -20.15
CA ASP A 960 15.67 14.75 -21.36
C ASP A 960 15.13 16.12 -21.79
N TYR A 961 15.13 17.10 -20.88
CA TYR A 961 14.55 18.42 -21.12
C TYR A 961 15.61 19.52 -21.06
N ALA A 962 15.78 20.25 -22.16
CA ALA A 962 16.58 21.48 -22.21
C ALA A 962 15.84 22.66 -21.53
N GLY A 963 16.57 23.58 -20.90
CA GLY A 963 16.00 24.84 -20.37
C GLY A 963 15.21 24.68 -19.07
N GLN A 964 15.64 23.80 -18.17
CA GLN A 964 14.96 23.53 -16.90
C GLN A 964 14.95 24.72 -15.95
N LYS A 965 13.91 24.77 -15.12
CA LYS A 965 13.77 25.73 -14.03
C LYS A 965 14.58 25.24 -12.83
N ILE A 966 15.06 26.15 -12.01
CA ILE A 966 15.92 25.82 -10.86
C ILE A 966 15.28 26.35 -9.58
N VAL A 967 15.10 25.46 -8.61
CA VAL A 967 14.78 25.84 -7.22
C VAL A 967 16.09 26.07 -6.49
N SER A 968 16.36 27.32 -6.10
CA SER A 968 17.52 27.69 -5.27
C SER A 968 17.33 29.08 -4.66
N GLY A 969 18.07 29.39 -3.60
CA GLY A 969 18.11 30.75 -3.04
C GLY A 969 18.59 31.80 -4.04
N LEU A 970 19.52 31.43 -4.93
CA LEU A 970 20.05 32.31 -5.98
C LEU A 970 19.01 32.58 -7.07
N SER A 971 18.28 31.55 -7.50
CA SER A 971 17.13 31.70 -8.42
C SER A 971 16.03 32.62 -7.83
N ALA A 972 15.89 32.63 -6.51
CA ALA A 972 14.95 33.48 -5.78
C ALA A 972 15.46 34.92 -5.55
N LYS A 973 16.73 35.20 -5.92
CA LYS A 973 17.45 36.44 -5.61
C LYS A 973 17.57 36.72 -4.11
N LEU A 974 17.47 35.69 -3.26
CA LEU A 974 17.48 35.85 -1.81
C LEU A 974 18.78 36.49 -1.33
N ASP A 975 19.90 36.10 -1.92
CA ASP A 975 21.24 36.66 -1.66
C ASP A 975 21.33 38.15 -1.96
N VAL A 976 20.62 38.64 -2.98
CA VAL A 976 20.52 40.06 -3.32
C VAL A 976 19.59 40.80 -2.35
N LEU A 977 18.40 40.25 -2.08
CA LEU A 977 17.41 40.86 -1.18
C LEU A 977 17.96 41.05 0.24
N MET A 978 18.75 40.09 0.73
CA MET A 978 19.38 40.16 2.05
C MET A 978 20.52 41.19 2.15
N GLN A 979 20.90 41.87 1.06
CA GLN A 979 21.82 43.02 1.11
C GLN A 979 21.11 44.30 1.56
N ASN A 980 19.78 44.36 1.43
CA ASN A 980 18.99 45.46 1.99
C ASN A 980 18.88 45.29 3.50
N LYS A 981 19.29 46.32 4.25
CA LYS A 981 19.32 46.27 5.71
C LYS A 981 17.93 46.04 6.33
N ALA A 982 16.90 46.77 5.87
CA ALA A 982 15.56 46.66 6.42
C ALA A 982 14.93 45.29 6.14
N VAL A 983 15.14 44.76 4.94
CA VAL A 983 14.66 43.42 4.58
C VAL A 983 15.34 42.36 5.44
N LYS A 984 16.66 42.43 5.60
CA LYS A 984 17.42 41.50 6.44
C LYS A 984 16.99 41.54 7.91
N GLU A 985 16.88 42.73 8.49
CA GLU A 985 16.43 42.91 9.88
C GLU A 985 15.02 42.33 10.08
N HIS A 986 14.10 42.56 9.14
CA HIS A 986 12.75 41.99 9.17
C HIS A 986 12.75 40.45 9.12
N PHE A 987 13.61 39.85 8.29
CA PHE A 987 13.75 38.39 8.19
C PHE A 987 14.33 37.80 9.49
N ASP A 988 15.35 38.43 10.06
CA ASP A 988 15.94 38.01 11.34
C ASP A 988 14.92 38.11 12.50
N GLU A 989 14.16 39.21 12.58
CA GLU A 989 13.08 39.42 13.57
C GLU A 989 11.96 38.36 13.43
N SER A 990 11.59 38.04 12.19
CA SER A 990 10.51 37.11 11.86
C SER A 990 10.95 35.64 11.86
N ARG A 991 12.25 35.37 12.09
CA ARG A 991 12.89 34.04 12.03
C ARG A 991 12.75 33.36 10.66
N PHE A 992 12.78 34.15 9.59
CA PHE A 992 12.80 33.65 8.23
C PHE A 992 14.22 33.29 7.79
N ALA A 993 14.35 32.35 6.87
CA ALA A 993 15.63 31.90 6.35
C ALA A 993 16.24 32.97 5.43
N THR A 994 17.49 33.36 5.71
CA THR A 994 18.26 34.29 4.87
C THR A 994 19.10 33.58 3.80
N SER A 995 19.11 32.24 3.79
CA SER A 995 19.74 31.40 2.76
C SER A 995 19.11 30.00 2.71
N PHE A 996 19.30 29.29 1.60
CA PHE A 996 18.87 27.89 1.46
C PHE A 996 19.84 26.88 2.09
N GLY A 997 21.00 27.31 2.59
CA GLY A 997 22.01 26.39 3.14
C GLY A 997 22.50 25.34 2.13
N LYS A 998 23.23 24.33 2.63
CA LYS A 998 23.71 23.18 1.85
C LYS A 998 23.02 21.90 2.34
N HIS A 999 21.71 21.83 2.14
CA HIS A 999 20.90 20.71 2.61
C HIS A 999 20.34 19.87 1.45
N GLU A 1000 20.01 18.60 1.73
CA GLU A 1000 19.49 17.64 0.74
C GLU A 1000 18.00 17.82 0.47
N TYR A 1001 17.20 18.27 1.44
CA TYR A 1001 15.75 18.39 1.27
C TYR A 1001 15.37 19.84 1.01
N LEU A 1002 14.63 20.07 -0.07
CA LEU A 1002 14.18 21.38 -0.52
C LEU A 1002 12.68 21.38 -0.73
N ILE A 1003 12.05 22.53 -0.54
CA ILE A 1003 10.64 22.71 -0.89
C ILE A 1003 10.37 22.34 -2.36
N ALA A 1004 9.25 21.66 -2.61
CA ALA A 1004 8.83 21.18 -3.93
C ALA A 1004 8.49 22.34 -4.90
N PRO A 1005 8.42 22.12 -6.23
CA PRO A 1005 8.28 23.23 -7.20
C PRO A 1005 7.05 24.13 -6.97
N ALA A 1006 5.89 23.56 -6.65
CA ALA A 1006 4.70 24.36 -6.36
C ALA A 1006 4.79 25.11 -5.01
N MET A 1007 5.60 24.60 -4.07
CA MET A 1007 5.88 25.29 -2.81
C MET A 1007 6.89 26.42 -3.00
N TYR A 1008 7.85 26.24 -3.92
CA TYR A 1008 8.77 27.29 -4.32
C TYR A 1008 8.02 28.49 -4.92
N ASP A 1009 6.94 28.28 -5.66
CA ASP A 1009 6.08 29.37 -6.13
C ASP A 1009 5.38 30.13 -4.98
N ILE A 1010 4.93 29.42 -3.94
CA ILE A 1010 4.39 30.06 -2.71
C ILE A 1010 5.50 30.86 -2.02
N TYR A 1011 6.70 30.27 -1.91
CA TYR A 1011 7.88 30.93 -1.35
C TYR A 1011 8.23 32.22 -2.10
N MET A 1012 8.24 32.20 -3.44
CA MET A 1012 8.53 33.39 -4.24
C MET A 1012 7.51 34.52 -4.01
N GLY A 1013 6.21 34.20 -3.92
CA GLY A 1013 5.18 35.18 -3.59
C GLY A 1013 5.39 35.77 -2.20
N ALA A 1014 5.50 34.92 -1.19
CA ALA A 1014 5.68 35.34 0.20
C ALA A 1014 7.00 36.11 0.42
N LEU A 1015 8.09 35.70 -0.21
CA LEU A 1015 9.39 36.39 -0.18
C LEU A 1015 9.24 37.82 -0.74
N GLY A 1016 8.53 37.97 -1.85
CA GLY A 1016 8.28 39.28 -2.45
C GLY A 1016 7.47 40.19 -1.55
N GLU A 1017 6.37 39.68 -1.01
CA GLU A 1017 5.47 40.43 -0.14
C GLU A 1017 6.18 40.91 1.14
N GLU A 1018 6.87 40.01 1.85
CA GLU A 1018 7.63 40.37 3.06
C GLU A 1018 8.73 41.39 2.76
N THR A 1019 9.35 41.31 1.58
CA THR A 1019 10.36 42.29 1.12
C THR A 1019 9.75 43.68 0.93
N VAL A 1020 8.62 43.79 0.20
CA VAL A 1020 7.94 45.06 -0.03
C VAL A 1020 7.42 45.63 1.28
N PHE A 1021 6.84 44.80 2.15
CA PHE A 1021 6.27 45.23 3.42
C PHE A 1021 7.36 45.72 4.39
N ALA A 1022 8.52 45.06 4.43
CA ALA A 1022 9.67 45.52 5.21
C ALA A 1022 10.16 46.91 4.77
N ILE A 1023 10.28 47.13 3.45
CA ILE A 1023 10.70 48.42 2.89
C ILE A 1023 9.66 49.50 3.17
N LEU A 1024 8.38 49.25 2.91
CA LEU A 1024 7.32 50.24 3.19
C LEU A 1024 7.26 50.60 4.68
N LYS A 1025 7.45 49.61 5.57
CA LYS A 1025 7.50 49.80 7.03
C LYS A 1025 8.68 50.68 7.45
N GLU A 1026 9.85 50.55 6.81
CA GLU A 1026 11.02 51.43 7.04
C GLU A 1026 10.68 52.89 6.76
N PHE A 1027 9.88 53.16 5.72
CA PHE A 1027 9.39 54.50 5.39
C PHE A 1027 8.09 54.91 6.13
N GLY A 1028 7.67 54.14 7.14
CA GLY A 1028 6.52 54.47 8.00
C GLY A 1028 5.15 54.10 7.41
N TYR A 1029 5.10 53.28 6.37
CA TYR A 1029 3.87 52.77 5.76
C TYR A 1029 3.65 51.30 6.14
N LYS A 1030 2.72 51.06 7.07
CA LYS A 1030 2.37 49.70 7.51
C LYS A 1030 1.24 49.15 6.64
N VAL A 1031 1.52 48.08 5.91
CA VAL A 1031 0.51 47.33 5.15
C VAL A 1031 -0.38 46.54 6.11
N GLU A 1032 -1.69 46.62 5.92
CA GLU A 1032 -2.71 45.91 6.71
C GLU A 1032 -3.27 44.73 5.91
N GLU A 1033 -3.68 43.66 6.62
CA GLU A 1033 -4.27 42.46 6.02
C GLU A 1033 -5.65 42.74 5.40
N MET A 1034 -5.99 42.04 4.32
CA MET A 1034 -7.29 42.16 3.66
C MET A 1034 -8.46 41.78 4.58
N PRO A 1035 -9.61 42.47 4.49
CA PRO A 1035 -10.82 42.13 5.25
C PRO A 1035 -11.34 40.70 4.98
N GLU A 1036 -12.07 40.14 5.95
CA GLU A 1036 -12.71 38.83 5.83
C GLU A 1036 -13.60 38.75 4.57
N GLY A 1037 -13.52 37.61 3.86
CA GLY A 1037 -14.21 37.40 2.58
C GLY A 1037 -13.47 37.95 1.35
N THR A 1038 -12.35 38.67 1.53
CA THR A 1038 -11.53 39.21 0.42
C THR A 1038 -10.07 38.75 0.48
N ILE A 1039 -9.79 37.65 1.18
CA ILE A 1039 -8.43 37.13 1.41
C ILE A 1039 -7.86 36.61 0.09
N GLU A 1040 -6.57 36.89 -0.16
CA GLU A 1040 -5.84 36.63 -1.44
C GLU A 1040 -6.41 37.32 -2.69
N TRP A 1041 -7.34 38.27 -2.55
CA TRP A 1041 -7.69 39.12 -3.69
C TRP A 1041 -6.58 40.12 -3.98
N PHE A 1042 -5.96 40.64 -2.93
CA PHE A 1042 -4.75 41.48 -2.92
C PHE A 1042 -3.90 41.04 -1.72
N ASP A 1043 -2.60 41.33 -1.73
CA ASP A 1043 -1.66 40.90 -0.69
C ASP A 1043 -1.81 41.72 0.60
N GLY A 1044 -2.39 42.91 0.49
CA GLY A 1044 -2.73 43.77 1.62
C GLY A 1044 -3.25 45.12 1.15
N PHE A 1045 -3.42 46.06 2.08
CA PHE A 1045 -3.79 47.43 1.73
C PHE A 1045 -3.13 48.50 2.61
N LEU A 1046 -3.04 49.72 2.08
CA LEU A 1046 -2.67 50.92 2.81
C LEU A 1046 -3.86 51.88 2.89
N GLU A 1047 -4.09 52.41 4.09
CA GLU A 1047 -5.04 53.50 4.32
C GLU A 1047 -4.29 54.82 4.46
N ILE A 1048 -4.47 55.71 3.48
CA ILE A 1048 -3.82 57.03 3.47
C ILE A 1048 -4.87 58.09 3.16
N GLY A 1049 -5.18 58.91 4.17
CA GLY A 1049 -6.23 59.94 4.06
C GLY A 1049 -7.59 59.32 3.72
N ASN A 1050 -8.21 59.78 2.64
CA ASN A 1050 -9.49 59.24 2.15
C ASN A 1050 -9.35 58.16 1.08
N ARG A 1051 -8.19 57.47 1.02
CA ARG A 1051 -7.91 56.44 0.01
C ARG A 1051 -7.49 55.11 0.61
N ILE A 1052 -7.90 54.05 -0.08
CA ILE A 1052 -7.41 52.68 0.11
C ILE A 1052 -6.59 52.30 -1.11
N LEU A 1053 -5.32 51.99 -0.90
CA LEU A 1053 -4.44 51.41 -1.92
C LEU A 1053 -4.34 49.91 -1.68
N LEU A 1054 -4.88 49.12 -2.60
CA LEU A 1054 -4.81 47.66 -2.58
C LEU A 1054 -3.49 47.22 -3.21
N ILE A 1055 -2.65 46.50 -2.48
CA ILE A 1055 -1.30 46.13 -2.90
C ILE A 1055 -1.31 44.73 -3.51
N ASP A 1056 -0.68 44.57 -4.67
CA ASP A 1056 -0.40 43.27 -5.30
C ASP A 1056 1.09 43.25 -5.72
N VAL A 1057 1.87 42.42 -5.05
CA VAL A 1057 3.32 42.31 -5.17
C VAL A 1057 3.68 41.25 -6.19
N LYS A 1058 4.67 41.55 -7.03
CA LYS A 1058 5.21 40.65 -8.04
C LYS A 1058 6.69 40.42 -7.81
N HIS A 1059 7.02 39.17 -7.48
CA HIS A 1059 8.39 38.68 -7.31
C HIS A 1059 8.59 37.37 -8.05
N TRP A 1060 8.33 37.37 -9.36
CA TRP A 1060 8.57 36.22 -10.21
C TRP A 1060 8.72 36.63 -11.68
N ASP A 1061 9.33 35.74 -12.45
CA ASP A 1061 9.35 35.80 -13.90
C ASP A 1061 8.14 34.98 -14.40
N VAL A 1062 7.21 35.63 -15.11
CA VAL A 1062 5.92 35.03 -15.54
C VAL A 1062 6.16 33.79 -16.42
N GLU A 1063 7.24 33.76 -17.21
CA GLU A 1063 7.61 32.60 -18.02
C GLU A 1063 8.13 31.43 -17.17
N LYS A 1064 8.55 31.69 -15.93
CA LYS A 1064 9.17 30.71 -15.02
C LYS A 1064 8.26 30.16 -13.91
N SER A 1065 7.02 30.65 -13.73
CA SER A 1065 6.07 30.11 -12.73
C SER A 1065 5.73 28.62 -12.96
N CYS A 1066 5.60 27.82 -11.89
CA CYS A 1066 5.12 26.43 -11.94
C CYS A 1066 3.59 26.36 -11.97
N LEU A 1067 2.93 27.21 -11.19
CA LEU A 1067 1.47 27.26 -11.06
C LEU A 1067 0.87 28.11 -12.19
N GLN A 1068 -0.28 27.70 -12.73
CA GLN A 1068 -1.08 28.55 -13.61
C GLN A 1068 -1.49 29.82 -12.85
N ARG A 1069 -0.87 30.94 -13.18
CA ARG A 1069 -1.19 32.26 -12.67
C ARG A 1069 -1.57 33.13 -13.87
N ASP A 1070 -2.86 33.40 -14.06
CA ASP A 1070 -3.23 34.43 -15.05
C ASP A 1070 -2.94 35.80 -14.42
N ASP A 1071 -1.77 36.36 -14.68
CA ASP A 1071 -1.42 37.74 -14.34
C ASP A 1071 -1.86 38.68 -15.48
N THR A 1072 -3.16 38.66 -15.81
CA THR A 1072 -3.72 39.58 -16.80
C THR A 1072 -4.29 40.82 -16.12
N LEU A 1073 -4.11 41.98 -16.75
CA LEU A 1073 -4.77 43.25 -16.39
C LEU A 1073 -6.30 43.08 -16.27
N GLU A 1074 -6.87 42.11 -16.99
CA GLU A 1074 -8.27 41.65 -16.86
C GLU A 1074 -8.62 41.11 -15.48
N LYS A 1075 -7.79 40.25 -14.89
CA LYS A 1075 -8.05 39.76 -13.53
C LYS A 1075 -7.91 40.85 -12.48
N CYS A 1076 -7.00 41.80 -12.67
CA CYS A 1076 -6.93 42.99 -11.83
C CYS A 1076 -8.26 43.73 -11.84
N LYS A 1077 -8.78 43.99 -13.05
CA LYS A 1077 -10.07 44.64 -13.25
C LYS A 1077 -11.16 43.89 -12.51
N ALA A 1078 -11.23 42.57 -12.69
CA ALA A 1078 -12.21 41.73 -12.02
C ALA A 1078 -12.10 41.78 -10.49
N LYS A 1079 -10.89 41.69 -9.92
CA LYS A 1079 -10.64 41.82 -8.47
C LYS A 1079 -11.12 43.19 -7.96
N LEU A 1080 -10.75 44.26 -8.64
CA LEU A 1080 -11.11 45.63 -8.28
C LEU A 1080 -12.63 45.85 -8.39
N GLU A 1081 -13.28 45.34 -9.44
CA GLU A 1081 -14.74 45.42 -9.59
C GLU A 1081 -15.48 44.60 -8.54
N ASN A 1082 -14.99 43.40 -8.19
CA ASN A 1082 -15.59 42.60 -7.12
C ASN A 1082 -15.58 43.35 -5.77
N ILE A 1083 -14.46 43.99 -5.42
CA ILE A 1083 -14.39 44.82 -4.20
C ILE A 1083 -15.30 46.05 -4.30
N LYS A 1084 -15.41 46.68 -5.49
CA LYS A 1084 -16.30 47.82 -5.69
C LYS A 1084 -17.79 47.44 -5.64
N ASN A 1085 -18.13 46.21 -6.02
CA ASN A 1085 -19.51 45.69 -5.99
C ASN A 1085 -19.93 45.29 -4.57
N GLU A 1086 -19.04 44.66 -3.81
CA GLU A 1086 -19.25 44.29 -2.40
C GLU A 1086 -18.19 44.95 -1.52
N ILE A 1087 -18.37 46.26 -1.27
CA ILE A 1087 -17.38 47.06 -0.52
C ILE A 1087 -17.29 46.58 0.92
N PRO A 1088 -16.11 46.12 1.39
CA PRO A 1088 -15.91 45.78 2.79
C PRO A 1088 -16.19 46.97 3.70
N ALA A 1089 -16.77 46.74 4.88
CA ALA A 1089 -17.16 47.80 5.82
C ALA A 1089 -16.01 48.78 6.13
N ARG A 1090 -14.76 48.28 6.19
CA ARG A 1090 -13.54 49.08 6.45
C ARG A 1090 -13.19 50.07 5.32
N PHE A 1091 -13.67 49.82 4.11
CA PHE A 1091 -13.38 50.62 2.90
C PHE A 1091 -14.49 51.61 2.54
N ASN A 1092 -15.61 51.60 3.27
CA ASN A 1092 -16.78 52.40 2.94
C ASN A 1092 -16.48 53.91 2.96
N GLY A 1093 -16.92 54.64 1.93
CA GLY A 1093 -16.72 56.09 1.77
C GLY A 1093 -15.33 56.53 1.29
N LYS A 1094 -14.39 55.60 1.06
CA LYS A 1094 -13.01 55.88 0.60
C LYS A 1094 -12.84 55.60 -0.89
N LYS A 1095 -11.89 56.29 -1.53
CA LYS A 1095 -11.50 56.00 -2.93
C LYS A 1095 -10.57 54.80 -2.97
N ILE A 1096 -10.90 53.77 -3.75
CA ILE A 1096 -10.14 52.52 -3.86
C ILE A 1096 -9.33 52.52 -5.17
N GLN A 1097 -8.02 52.23 -5.07
CA GLN A 1097 -7.12 52.05 -6.21
C GLN A 1097 -6.31 50.76 -6.00
N ALA A 1098 -5.94 50.07 -7.08
CA ALA A 1098 -4.97 48.98 -7.03
C ALA A 1098 -3.55 49.50 -7.31
N MET A 1099 -2.56 48.87 -6.70
CA MET A 1099 -1.14 49.20 -6.82
C MET A 1099 -0.33 47.91 -6.98
N TYR A 1100 0.20 47.71 -8.19
CA TYR A 1100 1.14 46.64 -8.51
C TYR A 1100 2.55 47.08 -8.16
N ILE A 1101 3.27 46.24 -7.41
CA ILE A 1101 4.65 46.52 -7.03
C ILE A 1101 5.53 45.35 -7.46
N ASN A 1102 6.35 45.57 -8.47
CA ASN A 1102 7.44 44.65 -8.78
C ASN A 1102 8.55 44.82 -7.74
N VAL A 1103 9.12 43.71 -7.28
CA VAL A 1103 10.27 43.75 -6.37
C VAL A 1103 11.54 44.14 -7.12
N SER A 1104 11.77 43.54 -8.28
CA SER A 1104 12.97 43.75 -9.10
C SER A 1104 12.83 44.97 -10.00
N TYR A 1105 13.78 45.89 -9.94
CA TYR A 1105 13.88 47.05 -10.84
C TYR A 1105 14.64 46.71 -12.12
N GLU A 1106 14.03 47.05 -13.25
CA GLU A 1106 14.67 47.09 -14.58
C GLU A 1106 14.98 48.54 -14.98
N ASP A 1107 16.23 48.77 -15.39
CA ASP A 1107 16.74 50.10 -15.73
C ASP A 1107 15.87 50.82 -16.76
N GLY A 1108 15.53 52.09 -16.46
CA GLY A 1108 14.79 52.98 -17.36
C GLY A 1108 13.26 52.91 -17.25
N SER A 1109 12.71 52.12 -16.32
CA SER A 1109 11.27 52.06 -16.04
C SER A 1109 10.83 53.11 -15.00
N THR A 1110 9.61 53.63 -15.13
CA THR A 1110 9.00 54.63 -14.22
C THR A 1110 7.57 54.25 -13.84
N ILE A 1111 7.04 54.79 -12.74
CA ILE A 1111 5.66 54.49 -12.30
C ILE A 1111 4.65 54.96 -13.37
N LYS A 1112 3.64 54.12 -13.63
CA LYS A 1112 2.55 54.43 -14.58
C LYS A 1112 1.18 54.31 -13.90
N GLY A 1113 0.23 55.12 -14.34
CA GLY A 1113 -1.16 55.06 -13.93
C GLY A 1113 -2.06 54.69 -15.11
N SER A 1114 -3.08 53.87 -14.83
CA SER A 1114 -3.93 53.23 -15.85
C SER A 1114 -5.40 53.24 -15.41
N ASN A 1115 -6.32 53.50 -16.34
CA ASN A 1115 -7.77 53.40 -16.12
C ASN A 1115 -8.41 52.30 -16.96
N PHE A 1116 -9.50 51.72 -16.47
CA PHE A 1116 -10.29 50.74 -17.24
C PHE A 1116 -11.37 51.43 -18.09
N SER A 1117 -11.44 51.10 -19.39
CA SER A 1117 -12.50 51.61 -20.27
C SER A 1117 -13.89 51.12 -19.82
N LYS A 1118 -14.92 51.97 -19.99
CA LYS A 1118 -16.32 51.69 -19.63
C LYS A 1118 -17.08 50.81 -20.64
N GLY A 1119 -16.43 50.33 -21.71
CA GLY A 1119 -17.13 49.69 -22.84
C GLY A 1119 -16.42 48.45 -23.36
N GLY A 1120 -16.44 47.34 -22.61
CA GLY A 1120 -16.19 45.97 -23.10
C GLY A 1120 -14.80 45.62 -23.67
N GLU A 1121 -14.04 46.55 -24.23
CA GLU A 1121 -12.71 46.34 -24.82
C GLU A 1121 -11.62 46.88 -23.89
N LEU A 1122 -10.58 46.07 -23.62
CA LEU A 1122 -9.40 46.48 -22.87
C LEU A 1122 -8.55 47.46 -23.69
N LEU A 1123 -8.87 48.74 -23.60
CA LEU A 1123 -7.93 49.82 -23.91
C LEU A 1123 -7.56 50.49 -22.58
N VAL A 1124 -6.31 50.30 -22.16
CA VAL A 1124 -5.74 50.91 -20.95
C VAL A 1124 -5.32 52.33 -21.32
N GLU A 1125 -6.10 53.34 -20.92
CA GLU A 1125 -5.71 54.73 -21.11
C GLU A 1125 -4.74 55.16 -20.01
N SER A 1126 -3.63 55.81 -20.41
CA SER A 1126 -2.67 56.40 -19.48
C SER A 1126 -3.35 57.47 -18.63
N ALA A 1127 -3.31 57.33 -17.32
CA ALA A 1127 -3.94 58.22 -16.35
C ALA A 1127 -2.91 58.84 -15.39
N LYS A 1128 -3.23 60.02 -14.84
CA LYS A 1128 -2.48 60.57 -13.71
C LYS A 1128 -2.63 59.64 -12.51
N LEU A 1129 -1.57 59.44 -11.71
CA LEU A 1129 -1.55 58.51 -10.58
C LEU A 1129 -2.70 58.73 -9.57
N LEU A 1130 -3.09 59.99 -9.36
CA LEU A 1130 -4.21 60.34 -8.47
C LEU A 1130 -5.59 59.95 -9.02
N GLU A 1131 -5.72 59.77 -10.32
CA GLU A 1131 -6.98 59.47 -11.02
C GLU A 1131 -7.05 58.03 -11.51
N ALA A 1132 -5.91 57.33 -11.54
CA ALA A 1132 -5.78 55.95 -12.00
C ALA A 1132 -6.61 54.94 -11.19
N ASP A 1133 -7.19 53.93 -11.84
CA ASP A 1133 -7.72 52.74 -11.19
C ASP A 1133 -6.61 51.81 -10.72
N VAL A 1134 -5.52 51.73 -11.50
CA VAL A 1134 -4.35 50.87 -11.27
C VAL A 1134 -3.07 51.68 -11.37
N ILE A 1135 -2.18 51.52 -10.40
CA ILE A 1135 -0.82 52.08 -10.37
C ILE A 1135 0.17 50.94 -10.55
N ASP A 1136 1.09 51.08 -11.50
CA ASP A 1136 2.14 50.09 -11.77
C ASP A 1136 3.50 50.66 -11.34
N VAL A 1137 4.10 50.03 -10.32
CA VAL A 1137 5.42 50.34 -9.78
C VAL A 1137 6.40 49.30 -10.32
N PRO A 1138 7.26 49.66 -11.29
CA PRO A 1138 8.01 48.69 -12.08
C PRO A 1138 9.22 48.07 -11.35
N GLY A 1139 9.48 48.43 -10.09
CA GLY A 1139 10.56 47.84 -9.29
C GLY A 1139 11.02 48.70 -8.12
N ILE A 1140 11.14 48.13 -6.92
CA ILE A 1140 11.57 48.86 -5.71
C ILE A 1140 12.98 48.50 -5.21
N ILE A 1141 13.61 47.46 -5.75
CA ILE A 1141 14.99 47.05 -5.42
C ILE A 1141 15.79 46.90 -6.71
N ASP A 1142 16.98 47.52 -6.75
CA ASP A 1142 17.97 47.25 -7.79
C ASP A 1142 18.59 45.86 -7.57
N ILE A 1143 18.40 44.97 -8.54
CA ILE A 1143 18.84 43.57 -8.45
C ILE A 1143 20.37 43.41 -8.52
N ASN A 1144 21.11 44.44 -8.91
CA ASN A 1144 22.57 44.39 -8.97
C ASN A 1144 23.20 44.79 -7.62
N THR A 1145 22.54 45.69 -6.88
CA THR A 1145 23.08 46.28 -5.63
C THR A 1145 22.29 45.89 -4.37
N GLY A 1146 21.09 45.32 -4.54
CA GLY A 1146 20.16 45.00 -3.45
C GLY A 1146 19.58 46.22 -2.73
N GLN A 1147 19.85 47.45 -3.21
CA GLN A 1147 19.40 48.68 -2.55
C GLN A 1147 18.03 49.13 -3.07
N SER A 1148 17.26 49.80 -2.21
CA SER A 1148 15.93 50.34 -2.53
C SER A 1148 15.94 51.78 -3.07
N ASN A 1149 17.13 52.34 -3.33
CA ASN A 1149 17.31 53.69 -3.87
C ASN A 1149 17.10 53.70 -5.40
N THR A 1150 15.92 53.26 -5.85
CA THR A 1150 15.56 53.22 -7.27
C THR A 1150 14.67 54.41 -7.65
N PRO A 1151 14.72 54.90 -8.90
CA PRO A 1151 13.85 55.99 -9.34
C PRO A 1151 12.35 55.72 -9.12
N PRO A 1152 11.82 54.49 -9.35
CA PRO A 1152 10.42 54.21 -9.02
C PRO A 1152 10.12 54.25 -7.52
N MET A 1153 11.04 53.81 -6.64
CA MET A 1153 10.81 53.89 -5.20
C MET A 1153 10.70 55.34 -4.72
N GLU A 1154 11.56 56.24 -5.22
CA GLU A 1154 11.45 57.67 -4.94
C GLU A 1154 10.12 58.26 -5.43
N GLN A 1155 9.67 57.88 -6.63
CA GLN A 1155 8.37 58.29 -7.18
C GLN A 1155 7.20 57.77 -6.35
N LEU A 1156 7.29 56.54 -5.84
CA LEU A 1156 6.27 55.93 -4.99
C LEU A 1156 6.16 56.72 -3.67
N LEU A 1157 7.28 56.98 -3.00
CA LEU A 1157 7.30 57.75 -1.76
C LEU A 1157 6.73 59.16 -1.95
N ASN A 1158 7.11 59.85 -3.03
CA ASN A 1158 6.55 61.17 -3.37
C ASN A 1158 5.03 61.11 -3.59
N PHE A 1159 4.54 60.06 -4.26
CA PHE A 1159 3.11 59.83 -4.44
C PHE A 1159 2.38 59.59 -3.10
N LEU A 1160 2.93 58.73 -2.23
CA LEU A 1160 2.35 58.41 -0.93
C LEU A 1160 2.33 59.62 0.02
N GLU A 1161 3.36 60.47 0.00
CA GLU A 1161 3.39 61.74 0.76
C GLU A 1161 2.38 62.75 0.22
N THR A 1162 2.21 62.83 -1.11
CA THR A 1162 1.16 63.64 -1.74
C THR A 1162 -0.23 63.24 -1.25
N LEU A 1163 -0.49 61.94 -1.06
CA LEU A 1163 -1.75 61.43 -0.54
C LEU A 1163 -2.01 61.77 0.93
N LYS A 1164 -0.96 61.96 1.76
CA LYS A 1164 -1.10 62.40 3.16
C LYS A 1164 -1.51 63.87 3.29
N GLY A 1165 -1.50 64.65 2.20
CA GLY A 1165 -1.69 66.10 2.24
C GLY A 1165 -0.44 66.85 2.71
N LEU A 1166 0.72 66.17 2.69
CA LEU A 1166 2.02 66.73 2.99
C LEU A 1166 2.76 67.01 1.68
N SER A 1167 2.35 68.03 0.92
CA SER A 1167 3.25 68.60 -0.08
C SER A 1167 3.97 69.81 0.51
N LYS A 1168 5.29 69.81 0.45
CA LYS A 1168 6.03 71.06 0.23
C LYS A 1168 6.10 71.31 -1.27
#